data_AF-A0A1Q6NFS9-F1
#
_entry.id   AF-A0A1Q6NFS9-F1
#
_cell.length_a   1.000
_cell.length_b   1.000
_cell.length_c   1.000
_cell.angle_alpha   90.00
_cell.angle_beta   90.00
_cell.angle_gamma   90.00
#
_symmetry.space_group_name_H-M   'P 1'
#
loop_
_entity.id
_entity.type
_entity.pdbx_description
1 polymer ?
#
loop_
_entity_poly.entity_id
_entity_poly.type
_entity_poly.pdbx_seq_one_letter_code
_entity_poly.pdbx_strand_id
1 'polypeptide(L)'
;MKNISKLIVSIASVLIGMLLMPMMLFAAEGTLTGLGTESNPYIIKTENDFKSIQDGIKGGKSYKNKYFRLESDIKLSSSWEPLGTLKERADKPGNGTNILPFSGNIDGNGHTLTFAKGSKPLFGYVRDAKVSNLNIFGTYIDGYGLVENYVVDYGKDGKNWTDDDPKAVITAEKVTIKSGTRIHQSGFLGGYASGIDHADFTNCTIEQGVTIGCNIDGTSAGLSNIGSFGGALNGTIKNCVSYATVYGDSNVGGIAGIRGQSTDIFSIENCAFHGIINATGNNIGGILGSGYYMYNAPNAFGAVIKNCTVDGNISGRNNIGGIFGAEAGIDQAWDNGIGEIVSNTFLGKVSGNTNVGAIIGYIRALNVNNVIKDNVYASQCGANKGLGKVVHVDTNAVPFGMNNGVFYYNTANYSTYTQEDWDQIYKVVDGDWKDTGRYPGKAIAMPNYNRSDDPLGKDLKTLVKCSDDAIEPVCHELTISGNYKKTYYIGEKLDLTGLTFTAHWTQGKADTIVNIDDITVGQFDNETRGTKIVRLYYGSAMATISVNVIKDSSQQISVTFSLLGDEIHNSEKDKNTHVLSMGTLQTWIAPKKYTISANANVKDLLNMVLKNNSMTCSNPTGNYVESITRRGVTLGEFDNGKGSGWMYTLNGIHPNFGVNQQYLEDGDVVVFHYTDNYYYEESSPDYEKVKAAQDAVAKINNIGAVVLNDSCKKKIDAARTAYNVLNAEQKTLVVYSQLKILTDAEAQYDKLKTTADNIAKQKAQQEALKKKYTPSKTSIKSIKKLKKNQVKLTWKKVKNATGYEVYQSMKKNSGYKKVKTITKNKKVTYKAGKLKKKKTYYFKIRTYRKAGGTTYYGNYSNVKKMKVK
;
A
#
# COMPACT_ATOMS: atom_id res chain seq x y z
N MET A 1 42.81 -26.44 -59.12
CA MET A 1 42.52 -25.03 -59.48
C MET A 1 41.02 -24.66 -59.57
N LYS A 2 40.05 -25.59 -59.58
CA LYS A 2 38.60 -25.27 -59.64
C LYS A 2 37.90 -24.95 -58.30
N ASN A 3 38.59 -25.08 -57.15
CA ASN A 3 37.99 -24.84 -55.82
C ASN A 3 38.39 -23.52 -55.14
N ILE A 4 39.30 -22.73 -55.74
CA ILE A 4 39.71 -21.43 -55.17
C ILE A 4 38.80 -20.30 -55.69
N SER A 5 38.21 -20.43 -56.88
CA SER A 5 37.30 -19.42 -57.44
C SER A 5 35.93 -19.35 -56.74
N LYS A 6 35.39 -20.48 -56.24
CA LYS A 6 34.11 -20.47 -55.49
C LYS A 6 34.25 -19.92 -54.06
N LEU A 7 35.41 -20.07 -53.43
CA LEU A 7 35.67 -19.55 -52.10
C LEU A 7 35.88 -18.02 -52.12
N ILE A 8 36.53 -17.51 -53.17
CA ILE A 8 36.76 -16.06 -53.34
C ILE A 8 35.45 -15.32 -53.69
N VAL A 9 34.54 -15.93 -54.45
CA VAL A 9 33.22 -15.32 -54.75
C VAL A 9 32.32 -15.32 -53.50
N SER A 10 32.34 -16.37 -52.67
CA SER A 10 31.54 -16.44 -51.44
C SER A 10 32.04 -15.47 -50.35
N ILE A 11 33.36 -15.33 -50.19
CA ILE A 11 33.96 -14.39 -49.23
C ILE A 11 33.76 -12.94 -49.69
N ALA A 12 33.79 -12.65 -51.00
CA ALA A 12 33.48 -11.32 -51.52
C ALA A 12 32.00 -10.93 -51.30
N SER A 13 31.05 -11.86 -51.45
CA SER A 13 29.62 -11.60 -51.18
C SER A 13 29.32 -11.39 -49.70
N VAL A 14 30.01 -12.12 -48.81
CA VAL A 14 29.85 -11.99 -47.34
C VAL A 14 30.58 -10.75 -46.80
N LEU A 15 31.76 -10.39 -47.34
CA LEU A 15 32.43 -9.13 -46.98
C LEU A 15 31.70 -7.90 -47.51
N ILE A 16 31.12 -7.95 -48.72
CA ILE A 16 30.29 -6.85 -49.23
C ILE A 16 29.02 -6.69 -48.37
N GLY A 17 28.41 -7.78 -47.90
CA GLY A 17 27.30 -7.74 -46.94
C GLY A 17 27.66 -7.23 -45.54
N MET A 18 28.88 -7.54 -45.03
CA MET A 18 29.35 -7.10 -43.71
C MET A 18 29.96 -5.69 -43.69
N LEU A 19 30.43 -5.16 -44.83
CA LEU A 19 30.91 -3.78 -44.96
C LEU A 19 29.81 -2.77 -45.34
N LEU A 20 28.66 -3.22 -45.85
CA LEU A 20 27.51 -2.36 -46.14
C LEU A 20 26.66 -2.04 -44.90
N MET A 21 26.64 -2.92 -43.89
CA MET A 21 25.82 -2.73 -42.67
C MET A 21 26.30 -1.58 -41.75
N PRO A 22 27.62 -1.29 -41.62
CA PRO A 22 28.10 -0.10 -40.94
C PRO A 22 28.07 1.18 -41.81
N MET A 23 28.07 1.05 -43.15
CA MET A 23 27.96 2.20 -44.06
C MET A 23 26.51 2.70 -44.23
N MET A 24 25.51 1.81 -44.16
CA MET A 24 24.09 2.23 -44.07
C MET A 24 23.78 2.95 -42.76
N LEU A 25 24.53 2.68 -41.70
CA LEU A 25 24.37 3.29 -40.36
C LEU A 25 24.68 4.80 -40.33
N PHE A 26 25.51 5.28 -41.25
CA PHE A 26 25.82 6.70 -41.45
C PHE A 26 25.02 7.36 -42.60
N ALA A 27 24.32 6.57 -43.43
CA ALA A 27 23.66 7.09 -44.64
C ALA A 27 22.24 7.63 -44.42
N ALA A 28 21.50 7.19 -43.39
CA ALA A 28 20.08 7.52 -43.25
C ALA A 28 19.78 8.99 -42.88
N GLU A 29 20.75 9.73 -42.30
CA GLU A 29 20.62 11.19 -42.07
C GLU A 29 21.22 12.03 -43.19
N GLY A 30 22.07 11.44 -44.04
CA GLY A 30 22.77 12.15 -45.11
C GLY A 30 21.86 12.62 -46.26
N THR A 31 20.60 12.20 -46.26
CA THR A 31 19.58 12.58 -47.25
C THR A 31 18.69 13.73 -46.79
N LEU A 32 18.53 13.93 -45.47
CA LEU A 32 17.71 15.01 -44.91
C LEU A 32 18.54 16.30 -44.85
N THR A 33 18.04 17.36 -45.47
CA THR A 33 18.69 18.67 -45.38
C THR A 33 18.39 19.32 -44.03
N GLY A 34 19.41 19.85 -43.34
CA GLY A 34 19.29 20.49 -42.02
C GLY A 34 20.19 19.83 -40.97
N LEU A 35 20.27 20.41 -39.76
CA LEU A 35 21.07 19.86 -38.64
C LEU A 35 20.19 19.22 -37.55
N GLY A 36 18.88 19.35 -37.67
CA GLY A 36 17.93 18.85 -36.69
C GLY A 36 17.95 19.63 -35.38
N THR A 37 18.45 20.87 -35.38
CA THR A 37 18.36 21.79 -34.23
C THR A 37 17.13 22.68 -34.40
N GLU A 38 16.67 23.31 -33.32
CA GLU A 38 15.50 24.21 -33.38
C GLU A 38 15.68 25.34 -34.40
N SER A 39 16.86 25.96 -34.43
CA SER A 39 17.21 27.02 -35.39
C SER A 39 17.52 26.52 -36.81
N ASN A 40 17.73 25.22 -37.00
CA ASN A 40 18.07 24.60 -38.28
C ASN A 40 17.50 23.16 -38.36
N PRO A 41 16.17 23.04 -38.49
CA PRO A 41 15.48 21.76 -38.44
C PRO A 41 15.80 20.91 -39.67
N TYR A 42 15.63 19.60 -39.56
CA TYR A 42 15.57 18.72 -40.73
C TYR A 42 14.33 19.06 -41.56
N ILE A 43 14.52 19.21 -42.87
CA ILE A 43 13.46 19.61 -43.80
C ILE A 43 12.78 18.37 -44.38
N ILE A 44 11.45 18.37 -44.39
CA ILE A 44 10.61 17.30 -44.93
C ILE A 44 9.81 17.88 -46.11
N LYS A 45 9.97 17.29 -47.31
CA LYS A 45 9.27 17.70 -48.54
C LYS A 45 8.51 16.55 -49.20
N THR A 46 8.84 15.30 -48.87
CA THR A 46 8.32 14.12 -49.55
C THR A 46 8.06 12.97 -48.58
N GLU A 47 7.28 11.98 -49.02
CA GLU A 47 7.12 10.71 -48.28
C GLU A 47 8.46 10.00 -48.06
N ASN A 48 9.43 10.15 -48.96
CA ASN A 48 10.75 9.51 -48.82
C ASN A 48 11.58 10.12 -47.68
N ASP A 49 11.40 11.40 -47.37
CA ASP A 49 12.04 12.04 -46.22
C ASP A 49 11.55 11.39 -44.92
N PHE A 50 10.24 11.12 -44.83
CA PHE A 50 9.68 10.36 -43.73
C PHE A 50 10.21 8.91 -43.68
N LYS A 51 10.41 8.25 -44.82
CA LYS A 51 11.03 6.91 -44.86
C LYS A 51 12.45 6.91 -44.29
N SER A 52 13.24 7.96 -44.54
CA SER A 52 14.57 8.10 -43.90
C SER A 52 14.46 8.17 -42.36
N ILE A 53 13.42 8.82 -41.84
CA ILE A 53 13.13 8.85 -40.39
C ILE A 53 12.72 7.45 -39.89
N GLN A 54 11.88 6.72 -40.64
CA GLN A 54 11.49 5.34 -40.30
C GLN A 54 12.69 4.41 -40.21
N ASP A 55 13.59 4.47 -41.18
CA ASP A 55 14.80 3.65 -41.22
C ASP A 55 15.71 3.97 -40.02
N GLY A 56 15.82 5.26 -39.66
CA GLY A 56 16.53 5.67 -38.45
C GLY A 56 15.92 5.12 -37.16
N ILE A 57 14.59 5.13 -37.03
CA ILE A 57 13.87 4.54 -35.89
C ILE A 57 14.12 3.02 -35.83
N LYS A 58 13.99 2.32 -36.97
CA LYS A 58 14.29 0.88 -37.09
C LYS A 58 15.76 0.58 -36.73
N GLY A 59 16.66 1.52 -37.00
CA GLY A 59 18.07 1.49 -36.58
C GLY A 59 18.34 1.89 -35.12
N GLY A 60 17.31 2.18 -34.31
CA GLY A 60 17.42 2.50 -32.89
C GLY A 60 17.52 3.99 -32.54
N LYS A 61 17.35 4.90 -33.50
CA LYS A 61 17.33 6.34 -33.23
C LYS A 61 15.94 6.78 -32.74
N SER A 62 15.87 7.38 -31.54
CA SER A 62 14.60 7.93 -31.04
C SER A 62 14.29 9.33 -31.56
N TYR A 63 15.29 10.06 -32.07
CA TYR A 63 15.18 11.48 -32.44
C TYR A 63 14.83 12.43 -31.28
N LYS A 64 15.08 12.03 -30.03
CA LYS A 64 14.93 12.93 -28.87
C LYS A 64 15.72 14.22 -29.08
N ASN A 65 15.11 15.36 -28.79
CA ASN A 65 15.67 16.71 -28.98
C ASN A 65 16.03 17.08 -30.44
N LYS A 66 15.49 16.37 -31.44
CA LYS A 66 15.62 16.74 -32.86
C LYS A 66 14.38 17.46 -33.37
N TYR A 67 14.59 18.35 -34.33
CA TYR A 67 13.56 19.22 -34.89
C TYR A 67 13.42 18.95 -36.39
N PHE A 68 12.17 18.85 -36.83
CA PHE A 68 11.77 18.60 -38.20
C PHE A 68 10.76 19.66 -38.63
N ARG A 69 10.81 20.09 -39.89
CA ARG A 69 9.85 21.04 -40.44
C ARG A 69 9.40 20.65 -41.84
N LEU A 70 8.10 20.69 -42.08
CA LEU A 70 7.54 20.52 -43.42
C LEU A 70 7.74 21.79 -44.26
N GLU A 71 8.05 21.62 -45.54
CA GLU A 71 8.19 22.71 -46.52
C GLU A 71 7.25 22.55 -47.73
N SER A 72 6.39 21.54 -47.69
CA SER A 72 5.36 21.31 -48.70
C SER A 72 4.25 20.45 -48.13
N ASP A 73 3.09 20.49 -48.77
CA ASP A 73 2.06 19.48 -48.57
C ASP A 73 2.59 18.12 -49.05
N ILE A 74 2.31 17.06 -48.29
CA ILE A 74 2.82 15.71 -48.58
C ILE A 74 1.65 14.74 -48.60
N LYS A 75 1.61 13.91 -49.64
CA LYS A 75 0.67 12.80 -49.74
C LYS A 75 1.38 11.50 -49.37
N LEU A 76 0.83 10.80 -48.38
CA LEU A 76 1.29 9.49 -47.94
C LEU A 76 0.50 8.40 -48.69
N SER A 77 1.24 7.48 -49.28
CA SER A 77 0.72 6.38 -50.11
C SER A 77 -0.07 5.36 -49.29
N SER A 78 -0.82 4.47 -49.95
CA SER A 78 -1.52 3.37 -49.27
C SER A 78 -0.58 2.34 -48.64
N SER A 79 0.69 2.33 -49.06
CA SER A 79 1.76 1.51 -48.48
C SER A 79 2.51 2.22 -47.34
N TRP A 80 2.06 3.40 -46.92
CA TRP A 80 2.65 4.13 -45.80
C TRP A 80 2.59 3.31 -44.51
N GLU A 81 3.72 3.21 -43.81
CA GLU A 81 3.81 2.69 -42.45
C GLU A 81 3.97 3.87 -41.48
N PRO A 82 3.40 3.83 -40.27
CA PRO A 82 3.60 4.92 -39.31
C PRO A 82 5.04 5.05 -38.77
N LEU A 83 5.38 6.22 -38.22
CA LEU A 83 6.61 6.47 -37.48
C LEU A 83 6.55 5.84 -36.08
N GLY A 84 7.52 5.00 -35.76
CA GLY A 84 7.55 4.25 -34.51
C GLY A 84 6.95 2.85 -34.65
N THR A 85 7.64 1.85 -34.10
CA THR A 85 7.29 0.43 -34.28
C THR A 85 7.69 -0.40 -33.06
N LEU A 86 7.36 -1.70 -33.06
CA LEU A 86 7.90 -2.64 -32.09
C LEU A 86 9.31 -3.10 -32.50
N LYS A 87 10.14 -3.42 -31.51
CA LYS A 87 11.42 -4.12 -31.72
C LYS A 87 11.18 -5.45 -32.42
N GLU A 88 12.17 -5.90 -33.19
CA GLU A 88 12.10 -7.21 -33.85
C GLU A 88 11.74 -8.31 -32.85
N ARG A 89 10.78 -9.17 -33.21
CA ARG A 89 10.27 -10.29 -32.39
C ARG A 89 9.43 -9.92 -31.17
N ALA A 90 9.21 -8.63 -30.90
CA ALA A 90 8.23 -8.23 -29.90
C ALA A 90 6.81 -8.23 -30.49
N ASP A 91 5.88 -8.81 -29.74
CA ASP A 91 4.44 -8.86 -30.05
C ASP A 91 3.63 -7.81 -29.28
N LYS A 92 4.23 -7.20 -28.24
CA LYS A 92 3.59 -6.21 -27.37
C LYS A 92 4.58 -5.12 -26.89
N PRO A 93 4.08 -3.93 -26.50
CA PRO A 93 4.91 -2.79 -26.08
C PRO A 93 5.78 -3.02 -24.83
N GLY A 94 5.41 -3.96 -23.96
CA GLY A 94 6.20 -4.33 -22.78
C GLY A 94 6.46 -3.17 -21.81
N ASN A 95 5.43 -2.39 -21.48
CA ASN A 95 5.53 -1.18 -20.65
C ASN A 95 6.57 -0.17 -21.19
N GLY A 96 6.64 -0.02 -22.51
CA GLY A 96 7.59 0.88 -23.18
C GLY A 96 8.97 0.27 -23.47
N THR A 97 9.29 -0.93 -22.98
CA THR A 97 10.62 -1.54 -23.21
C THR A 97 10.78 -2.14 -24.60
N ASN A 98 9.69 -2.49 -25.27
CA ASN A 98 9.71 -3.15 -26.58
C ASN A 98 9.39 -2.22 -27.75
N ILE A 99 9.13 -0.94 -27.50
CA ILE A 99 8.85 0.02 -28.57
C ILE A 99 10.16 0.65 -29.08
N LEU A 100 10.16 1.03 -30.35
CA LEU A 100 11.08 1.95 -30.99
C LEU A 100 10.27 3.22 -31.30
N PRO A 101 10.17 4.17 -30.37
CA PRO A 101 9.26 5.31 -30.49
C PRO A 101 9.90 6.45 -31.29
N PHE A 102 9.07 7.33 -31.84
CA PHE A 102 9.50 8.67 -32.23
C PHE A 102 9.44 9.62 -31.02
N SER A 103 10.50 10.41 -30.82
CA SER A 103 10.65 11.37 -29.73
C SER A 103 11.10 12.76 -30.20
N GLY A 104 10.90 13.07 -31.48
CA GLY A 104 11.28 14.37 -32.06
C GLY A 104 10.19 15.42 -31.99
N ASN A 105 10.51 16.60 -32.52
CA ASN A 105 9.61 17.75 -32.66
C ASN A 105 9.31 17.95 -34.16
N ILE A 106 8.06 17.82 -34.58
CA ILE A 106 7.62 18.09 -35.96
C ILE A 106 6.83 19.38 -36.00
N ASP A 107 7.32 20.36 -36.76
CA ASP A 107 6.58 21.55 -37.18
C ASP A 107 6.00 21.34 -38.57
N GLY A 108 4.67 21.29 -38.67
CA GLY A 108 3.95 21.20 -39.93
C GLY A 108 4.05 22.48 -40.76
N ASN A 109 4.43 23.62 -40.17
CA ASN A 109 4.57 24.90 -40.86
C ASN A 109 3.33 25.29 -41.70
N GLY A 110 2.13 24.88 -41.24
CA GLY A 110 0.86 25.09 -41.93
C GLY A 110 0.58 24.13 -43.09
N HIS A 111 1.47 23.19 -43.40
CA HIS A 111 1.30 22.23 -44.49
C HIS A 111 0.37 21.07 -44.14
N THR A 112 -0.15 20.43 -45.19
CA THR A 112 -1.10 19.32 -45.10
C THR A 112 -0.44 17.98 -45.36
N LEU A 113 -0.63 17.04 -44.45
CA LEU A 113 -0.43 15.60 -44.68
C LEU A 113 -1.72 14.97 -45.17
N THR A 114 -1.70 14.48 -46.41
CA THR A 114 -2.82 13.76 -47.02
C THR A 114 -2.58 12.25 -46.98
N PHE A 115 -3.41 11.55 -46.22
CA PHE A 115 -3.42 10.10 -46.09
C PHE A 115 -4.22 9.46 -47.22
N ALA A 116 -3.61 8.50 -47.93
CA ALA A 116 -4.33 7.68 -48.90
C ALA A 116 -5.49 6.92 -48.22
N LYS A 117 -6.55 6.65 -48.98
CA LYS A 117 -7.73 5.94 -48.48
C LYS A 117 -7.34 4.59 -47.88
N GLY A 118 -7.65 4.37 -46.61
CA GLY A 118 -7.34 3.13 -45.87
C GLY A 118 -5.91 3.06 -45.31
N SER A 119 -5.14 4.15 -45.37
CA SER A 119 -3.81 4.20 -44.73
C SER A 119 -3.90 4.46 -43.22
N LYS A 120 -2.77 4.22 -42.54
CA LYS A 120 -2.55 4.44 -41.11
C LYS A 120 -2.06 5.87 -40.82
N PRO A 121 -2.20 6.37 -39.57
CA PRO A 121 -1.75 7.71 -39.19
C PRO A 121 -0.24 7.94 -39.31
N LEU A 122 0.20 9.17 -39.03
CA LEU A 122 1.62 9.55 -39.05
C LEU A 122 2.44 8.73 -38.05
N PHE A 123 1.97 8.55 -36.82
CA PHE A 123 2.71 7.87 -35.76
C PHE A 123 2.13 6.53 -35.39
N GLY A 124 3.00 5.54 -35.24
CA GLY A 124 2.72 4.23 -34.68
C GLY A 124 2.93 4.23 -33.18
N TYR A 125 4.13 4.63 -32.73
CA TYR A 125 4.50 4.74 -31.31
C TYR A 125 5.31 6.02 -31.07
N VAL A 126 4.98 6.72 -29.99
CA VAL A 126 5.61 8.00 -29.60
C VAL A 126 6.05 7.95 -28.14
N ARG A 127 7.03 8.78 -27.81
CA ARG A 127 7.49 9.05 -26.44
C ARG A 127 8.09 10.45 -26.43
N ASP A 128 7.60 11.38 -25.62
CA ASP A 128 8.13 12.76 -25.58
C ASP A 128 8.14 13.43 -26.97
N ALA A 129 7.11 13.14 -27.78
CA ALA A 129 6.99 13.70 -29.13
C ALA A 129 6.23 15.02 -29.09
N LYS A 130 6.62 15.96 -29.97
CA LYS A 130 5.89 17.21 -30.16
C LYS A 130 5.49 17.39 -31.61
N VAL A 131 4.26 17.85 -31.84
CA VAL A 131 3.74 18.14 -33.18
C VAL A 131 3.09 19.52 -33.13
N SER A 132 3.42 20.38 -34.08
CA SER A 132 2.85 21.73 -34.16
C SER A 132 2.44 22.12 -35.57
N ASN A 133 1.49 23.04 -35.71
CA ASN A 133 1.12 23.70 -36.98
C ASN A 133 0.86 22.75 -38.16
N LEU A 134 0.21 21.61 -37.92
CA LEU A 134 0.07 20.54 -38.91
C LEU A 134 -1.40 20.37 -39.34
N ASN A 135 -1.64 20.27 -40.64
CA ASN A 135 -2.95 19.90 -41.17
C ASN A 135 -2.99 18.40 -41.55
N ILE A 136 -4.07 17.72 -41.23
CA ILE A 136 -4.29 16.29 -41.49
C ILE A 136 -5.53 16.15 -42.38
N PHE A 137 -5.40 15.42 -43.48
CA PHE A 137 -6.52 15.12 -44.39
C PHE A 137 -6.51 13.67 -44.84
N GLY A 138 -7.69 13.03 -44.90
CA GLY A 138 -7.81 11.69 -45.46
C GLY A 138 -9.24 11.27 -45.71
N THR A 139 -9.59 10.93 -46.96
CA THR A 139 -10.97 10.52 -47.31
C THR A 139 -11.47 9.29 -46.54
N TYR A 140 -10.54 8.48 -46.01
CA TYR A 140 -10.76 7.49 -44.97
C TYR A 140 -9.40 7.08 -44.38
N ILE A 141 -9.22 7.23 -43.07
CA ILE A 141 -8.04 6.78 -42.32
C ILE A 141 -8.46 5.56 -41.49
N ASP A 142 -7.77 4.43 -41.70
CA ASP A 142 -8.06 3.16 -41.04
C ASP A 142 -7.35 3.09 -39.70
N GLY A 143 -7.97 3.62 -38.65
CA GLY A 143 -7.38 3.76 -37.32
C GLY A 143 -7.68 5.14 -36.78
N TYR A 144 -6.64 5.83 -36.33
CA TYR A 144 -6.69 7.17 -35.76
C TYR A 144 -6.04 8.19 -36.71
N GLY A 145 -6.18 9.47 -36.42
CA GLY A 145 -5.74 10.58 -37.26
C GLY A 145 -4.29 11.01 -37.06
N LEU A 146 -3.69 10.83 -35.87
CA LEU A 146 -2.31 11.25 -35.60
C LEU A 146 -1.43 10.14 -35.02
N VAL A 147 -1.89 9.43 -33.99
CA VAL A 147 -1.13 8.39 -33.29
C VAL A 147 -1.97 7.11 -33.17
N GLU A 148 -1.45 6.00 -33.67
CA GLU A 148 -2.11 4.70 -33.66
C GLU A 148 -2.08 4.03 -32.28
N ASN A 149 -0.92 4.06 -31.59
CA ASN A 149 -0.72 3.32 -30.34
C ASN A 149 -0.19 4.22 -29.22
N TYR A 150 -1.12 4.74 -28.43
CA TYR A 150 -0.96 5.27 -27.08
C TYR A 150 -1.00 4.09 -26.11
N VAL A 151 0.12 3.83 -25.45
CA VAL A 151 0.36 2.62 -24.67
C VAL A 151 1.04 2.96 -23.36
N VAL A 152 0.89 2.08 -22.37
CA VAL A 152 1.64 2.20 -21.10
C VAL A 152 3.14 2.26 -21.39
N ASP A 153 3.77 3.35 -20.97
CA ASP A 153 5.19 3.61 -21.21
C ASP A 153 5.90 4.05 -19.93
N TYR A 154 6.59 3.10 -19.28
CA TYR A 154 7.40 3.36 -18.09
C TYR A 154 8.87 3.63 -18.42
N GLY A 155 9.14 4.15 -19.61
CA GLY A 155 10.49 4.49 -20.05
C GLY A 155 11.29 3.29 -20.56
N LYS A 156 12.61 3.44 -20.62
CA LYS A 156 13.51 2.44 -21.24
C LYS A 156 13.67 1.16 -20.40
N ASP A 157 13.53 1.27 -19.08
CA ASP A 157 13.79 0.16 -18.14
C ASP A 157 12.50 -0.56 -17.71
N GLY A 158 11.33 0.01 -18.01
CA GLY A 158 10.01 -0.62 -17.83
C GLY A 158 9.61 -0.93 -16.39
N LYS A 159 10.38 -0.46 -15.40
CA LYS A 159 10.21 -0.79 -13.99
C LYS A 159 9.47 0.31 -13.24
N ASN A 160 10.01 1.53 -13.22
CA ASN A 160 9.43 2.70 -12.56
C ASN A 160 9.83 3.96 -13.31
N TRP A 161 8.96 4.96 -13.30
CA TRP A 161 9.27 6.33 -13.70
C TRP A 161 10.32 6.92 -12.76
N THR A 162 11.41 7.44 -13.32
CA THR A 162 12.32 8.34 -12.63
C THR A 162 11.89 9.79 -12.88
N ASP A 163 12.29 10.74 -12.02
CA ASP A 163 11.99 12.17 -12.24
C ASP A 163 12.56 12.71 -13.58
N ASP A 164 13.48 11.96 -14.21
CA ASP A 164 14.12 12.27 -15.49
C ASP A 164 13.33 11.76 -16.72
N ASP A 165 12.27 10.98 -16.51
CA ASP A 165 11.41 10.50 -17.60
C ASP A 165 10.40 11.60 -18.03
N PRO A 166 9.93 11.64 -19.30
CA PRO A 166 9.09 12.72 -19.85
C PRO A 166 7.55 12.50 -19.73
N LYS A 167 6.87 13.10 -18.74
CA LYS A 167 5.45 12.80 -18.41
C LYS A 167 4.48 12.88 -19.59
N ALA A 168 4.75 13.70 -20.60
CA ALA A 168 3.97 13.77 -21.82
C ALA A 168 4.48 12.77 -22.87
N VAL A 169 3.61 11.85 -23.29
CA VAL A 169 3.87 10.93 -24.40
C VAL A 169 3.79 11.66 -25.74
N ILE A 170 2.84 12.60 -25.87
CA ILE A 170 2.64 13.44 -27.05
C ILE A 170 2.12 14.81 -26.63
N THR A 171 2.69 15.87 -27.22
CA THR A 171 2.14 17.22 -27.19
C THR A 171 1.80 17.66 -28.60
N ALA A 172 0.55 18.06 -28.84
CA ALA A 172 0.07 18.57 -30.11
C ALA A 172 -0.44 20.01 -29.96
N GLU A 173 0.13 20.94 -30.73
CA GLU A 173 -0.24 22.35 -30.72
C GLU A 173 -0.67 22.83 -32.11
N LYS A 174 -1.85 23.48 -32.24
CA LYS A 174 -2.31 24.02 -33.54
C LYS A 174 -2.34 22.96 -34.66
N VAL A 175 -2.73 21.74 -34.31
CA VAL A 175 -2.94 20.64 -35.27
C VAL A 175 -4.41 20.64 -35.69
N THR A 176 -4.67 20.54 -36.99
CA THR A 176 -6.01 20.60 -37.57
C THR A 176 -6.36 19.33 -38.35
N ILE A 177 -7.48 18.68 -38.03
CA ILE A 177 -8.08 17.66 -38.91
C ILE A 177 -9.04 18.37 -39.87
N LYS A 178 -8.74 18.29 -41.17
CA LYS A 178 -9.40 19.05 -42.23
C LYS A 178 -10.75 18.44 -42.64
N SER A 179 -11.67 19.29 -43.09
CA SER A 179 -12.99 18.93 -43.60
C SER A 179 -12.92 17.83 -44.67
N GLY A 180 -13.93 16.95 -44.68
CA GLY A 180 -14.00 15.79 -45.58
C GLY A 180 -13.19 14.58 -45.11
N THR A 181 -12.46 14.70 -44.00
CA THR A 181 -11.74 13.58 -43.40
C THR A 181 -12.70 12.59 -42.73
N ARG A 182 -12.47 11.30 -42.92
CA ARG A 182 -13.18 10.22 -42.22
C ARG A 182 -12.19 9.36 -41.46
N ILE A 183 -12.49 9.04 -40.21
CA ILE A 183 -11.60 8.29 -39.32
C ILE A 183 -12.37 7.12 -38.72
N HIS A 184 -11.78 5.93 -38.79
CA HIS A 184 -12.42 4.72 -38.32
C HIS A 184 -12.64 4.70 -36.80
N GLN A 185 -11.61 5.10 -36.05
CA GLN A 185 -11.61 5.15 -34.59
C GLN A 185 -11.82 6.60 -34.11
N SER A 186 -11.13 7.01 -33.03
CA SER A 186 -11.10 8.38 -32.51
C SER A 186 -10.20 9.30 -33.35
N GLY A 187 -10.30 10.62 -33.16
CA GLY A 187 -9.59 11.57 -34.01
C GLY A 187 -8.07 11.57 -33.84
N PHE A 188 -7.44 12.26 -32.89
CA PHE A 188 -5.96 12.30 -32.87
C PHE A 188 -5.30 11.02 -32.32
N LEU A 189 -5.79 10.52 -31.18
CA LEU A 189 -5.07 9.55 -30.36
C LEU A 189 -5.82 8.23 -30.22
N GLY A 190 -5.11 7.12 -30.37
CA GLY A 190 -5.63 5.78 -30.20
C GLY A 190 -4.90 4.92 -29.20
N GLY A 191 -5.63 4.10 -28.44
CA GLY A 191 -5.05 3.18 -27.45
C GLY A 191 -5.46 3.49 -26.01
N TYR A 192 -4.60 3.10 -25.07
CA TYR A 192 -4.80 3.22 -23.62
C TYR A 192 -3.44 3.18 -22.90
N ALA A 193 -3.21 4.08 -21.94
CA ALA A 193 -1.96 4.16 -21.21
C ALA A 193 -2.15 4.36 -19.69
N SER A 194 -1.04 4.43 -18.96
CA SER A 194 -1.04 4.68 -17.53
C SER A 194 -1.47 6.11 -17.24
N GLY A 195 -1.90 6.35 -16.00
CA GLY A 195 -2.34 7.67 -15.56
C GLY A 195 -1.30 8.78 -15.74
N ILE A 196 -0.01 8.42 -15.61
CA ILE A 196 1.12 9.34 -15.78
C ILE A 196 1.49 9.63 -17.24
N ASP A 197 1.02 8.81 -18.19
CA ASP A 197 1.35 8.93 -19.61
C ASP A 197 0.47 10.02 -20.24
N HIS A 198 0.85 11.29 -20.15
CA HIS A 198 -0.04 12.39 -20.58
C HIS A 198 -0.06 12.58 -22.10
N ALA A 199 -1.24 12.91 -22.63
CA ALA A 199 -1.42 13.36 -24.01
C ALA A 199 -2.02 14.77 -23.98
N ASP A 200 -1.23 15.74 -24.43
CA ASP A 200 -1.57 17.15 -24.31
C ASP A 200 -1.92 17.77 -25.66
N PHE A 201 -3.07 18.45 -25.73
CA PHE A 201 -3.58 19.08 -26.95
C PHE A 201 -3.91 20.55 -26.66
N THR A 202 -3.30 21.47 -27.41
CA THR A 202 -3.52 22.91 -27.24
C THR A 202 -3.80 23.61 -28.57
N ASN A 203 -4.84 24.44 -28.61
CA ASN A 203 -5.21 25.23 -29.80
C ASN A 203 -5.48 24.36 -31.06
N CYS A 204 -5.87 23.10 -30.90
CA CYS A 204 -6.11 22.17 -32.00
C CYS A 204 -7.57 22.25 -32.48
N THR A 205 -7.80 21.96 -33.76
CA THR A 205 -9.10 22.13 -34.42
C THR A 205 -9.52 20.88 -35.19
N ILE A 206 -10.79 20.54 -35.14
CA ILE A 206 -11.40 19.50 -35.99
C ILE A 206 -12.53 20.15 -36.78
N GLU A 207 -12.32 20.32 -38.07
CA GLU A 207 -13.20 21.12 -38.93
C GLU A 207 -14.58 20.49 -39.16
N GLN A 208 -15.54 21.33 -39.55
CA GLN A 208 -16.87 20.87 -39.92
C GLN A 208 -16.79 19.95 -41.14
N GLY A 209 -17.54 18.84 -41.12
CA GLY A 209 -17.52 17.82 -42.16
C GLY A 209 -16.51 16.70 -41.94
N VAL A 210 -15.78 16.70 -40.82
CA VAL A 210 -15.04 15.53 -40.34
C VAL A 210 -16.01 14.50 -39.75
N THR A 211 -15.83 13.22 -40.05
CA THR A 211 -16.60 12.11 -39.48
C THR A 211 -15.69 11.13 -38.73
N ILE A 212 -16.04 10.79 -37.50
CA ILE A 212 -15.23 9.99 -36.57
C ILE A 212 -16.04 8.79 -36.08
N GLY A 213 -15.38 7.65 -35.83
CA GLY A 213 -16.06 6.42 -35.43
C GLY A 213 -16.84 5.75 -36.55
N CYS A 214 -16.41 5.91 -37.81
CA CYS A 214 -17.17 5.48 -38.99
C CYS A 214 -16.52 4.35 -39.80
N ASN A 215 -17.31 3.57 -40.51
CA ASN A 215 -16.84 2.66 -41.55
C ASN A 215 -16.39 3.43 -42.79
N ILE A 216 -15.77 2.73 -43.73
CA ILE A 216 -15.25 3.30 -44.99
C ILE A 216 -16.31 3.99 -45.86
N ASP A 217 -17.57 3.57 -45.74
CA ASP A 217 -18.72 4.18 -46.42
C ASP A 217 -19.25 5.44 -45.70
N GLY A 218 -18.80 5.70 -44.47
CA GLY A 218 -19.22 6.83 -43.62
C GLY A 218 -20.34 6.49 -42.63
N THR A 219 -20.81 5.24 -42.59
CA THR A 219 -21.77 4.78 -41.57
C THR A 219 -21.11 4.56 -40.21
N SER A 220 -21.89 4.47 -39.14
CA SER A 220 -21.36 4.18 -37.79
C SER A 220 -20.61 2.84 -37.75
N ALA A 221 -19.43 2.82 -37.13
CA ALA A 221 -18.66 1.61 -36.87
C ALA A 221 -19.10 0.86 -35.60
N GLY A 222 -20.02 1.42 -34.80
CA GLY A 222 -20.52 0.79 -33.57
C GLY A 222 -19.47 0.64 -32.46
N LEU A 223 -18.45 1.49 -32.46
CA LEU A 223 -17.31 1.42 -31.54
C LEU A 223 -17.57 2.17 -30.24
N SER A 224 -17.01 1.69 -29.13
CA SER A 224 -17.04 2.40 -27.84
C SER A 224 -15.73 3.13 -27.57
N ASN A 225 -15.74 4.03 -26.58
CA ASN A 225 -14.59 4.88 -26.21
C ASN A 225 -14.15 5.75 -27.38
N ILE A 226 -15.07 6.59 -27.89
CA ILE A 226 -14.82 7.44 -29.05
C ILE A 226 -14.85 8.92 -28.65
N GLY A 227 -13.82 9.65 -29.07
CA GLY A 227 -13.77 11.11 -28.96
C GLY A 227 -13.10 11.75 -30.16
N SER A 228 -13.42 13.01 -30.45
CA SER A 228 -12.79 13.70 -31.57
C SER A 228 -11.29 13.91 -31.37
N PHE A 229 -10.79 14.00 -30.13
CA PHE A 229 -9.37 14.13 -29.82
C PHE A 229 -8.75 12.79 -29.44
N GLY A 230 -9.45 11.99 -28.65
CA GLY A 230 -8.99 10.65 -28.29
C GLY A 230 -10.09 9.81 -27.66
N GLY A 231 -9.91 8.50 -27.78
CA GLY A 231 -10.85 7.53 -27.24
C GLY A 231 -10.68 7.39 -25.73
N ALA A 232 -9.52 6.93 -25.29
CA ALA A 232 -9.12 6.88 -23.89
C ALA A 232 -7.78 7.60 -23.70
N LEU A 233 -7.73 8.58 -22.80
CA LEU A 233 -6.48 9.31 -22.55
C LEU A 233 -6.41 9.93 -21.14
N ASN A 234 -5.19 10.34 -20.77
CA ASN A 234 -4.87 11.17 -19.61
C ASN A 234 -4.13 12.43 -20.10
N GLY A 235 -3.95 13.44 -19.25
CA GLY A 235 -3.34 14.73 -19.64
C GLY A 235 -4.36 15.85 -19.87
N THR A 236 -3.99 16.83 -20.69
CA THR A 236 -4.72 18.11 -20.81
C THR A 236 -5.17 18.42 -22.24
N ILE A 237 -6.43 18.81 -22.43
CA ILE A 237 -6.94 19.38 -23.68
C ILE A 237 -7.36 20.84 -23.41
N LYS A 238 -6.69 21.81 -24.03
CA LYS A 238 -6.91 23.24 -23.77
C LYS A 238 -7.14 24.05 -25.04
N ASN A 239 -8.11 24.95 -25.02
CA ASN A 239 -8.39 25.88 -26.13
C ASN A 239 -8.67 25.16 -27.47
N CYS A 240 -9.31 24.00 -27.43
CA CYS A 240 -9.53 23.15 -28.59
C CYS A 240 -10.99 23.21 -29.07
N VAL A 241 -11.22 23.00 -30.36
CA VAL A 241 -12.58 23.02 -30.93
C VAL A 241 -12.82 21.84 -31.87
N SER A 242 -14.03 21.27 -31.82
CA SER A 242 -14.47 20.24 -32.76
C SER A 242 -15.87 20.50 -33.31
N TYR A 243 -16.00 20.34 -34.63
CA TYR A 243 -17.25 20.41 -35.39
C TYR A 243 -17.63 19.06 -35.99
N ALA A 244 -17.01 17.97 -35.52
CA ALA A 244 -17.14 16.65 -36.14
C ALA A 244 -18.52 16.01 -35.92
N THR A 245 -18.91 15.15 -36.85
CA THR A 245 -19.90 14.11 -36.57
C THR A 245 -19.19 12.92 -35.94
N VAL A 246 -19.56 12.58 -34.71
CA VAL A 246 -18.96 11.51 -33.91
C VAL A 246 -19.97 10.38 -33.76
N TYR A 247 -19.63 9.20 -34.27
CA TYR A 247 -20.39 7.97 -34.06
C TYR A 247 -19.79 7.13 -32.93
N GLY A 248 -20.62 6.36 -32.24
CA GLY A 248 -20.15 5.32 -31.32
C GLY A 248 -21.28 4.52 -30.67
N ASP A 249 -20.93 3.62 -29.76
CA ASP A 249 -21.87 2.92 -28.92
C ASP A 249 -21.85 3.51 -27.50
N SER A 250 -20.87 3.14 -26.68
CA SER A 250 -20.77 3.61 -25.29
C SER A 250 -19.50 4.42 -25.06
N ASN A 251 -19.52 5.29 -24.04
CA ASN A 251 -18.42 6.16 -23.67
C ASN A 251 -17.97 7.08 -24.82
N VAL A 252 -18.89 7.90 -25.31
CA VAL A 252 -18.67 8.76 -26.48
C VAL A 252 -18.67 10.22 -26.04
N GLY A 253 -17.62 10.95 -26.41
CA GLY A 253 -17.53 12.38 -26.15
C GLY A 253 -17.30 13.18 -27.42
N GLY A 254 -17.78 14.43 -27.44
CA GLY A 254 -17.47 15.33 -28.55
C GLY A 254 -15.99 15.70 -28.60
N ILE A 255 -15.31 15.77 -27.45
CA ILE A 255 -13.85 15.96 -27.35
C ILE A 255 -13.15 14.65 -27.01
N ALA A 256 -13.50 14.00 -25.89
CA ALA A 256 -12.83 12.78 -25.42
C ALA A 256 -13.83 11.69 -25.02
N GLY A 257 -13.55 10.43 -25.38
CA GLY A 257 -14.44 9.31 -25.04
C GLY A 257 -14.44 9.01 -23.55
N ILE A 258 -13.29 8.60 -23.01
CA ILE A 258 -13.07 8.32 -21.61
C ILE A 258 -11.79 8.96 -21.09
N ARG A 259 -11.82 9.24 -19.80
CA ARG A 259 -10.60 9.28 -18.99
C ARG A 259 -9.99 7.87 -18.91
N GLY A 260 -8.68 7.76 -19.10
CA GLY A 260 -7.93 6.50 -19.07
C GLY A 260 -7.87 5.83 -17.70
N GLN A 261 -6.97 6.28 -16.82
CA GLN A 261 -6.63 5.63 -15.54
C GLN A 261 -6.97 6.52 -14.33
N SER A 262 -6.90 5.94 -13.13
CA SER A 262 -7.25 6.59 -11.86
C SER A 262 -6.09 7.33 -11.18
N THR A 263 -4.97 7.57 -11.86
CA THR A 263 -3.80 8.25 -11.28
C THR A 263 -3.37 9.40 -12.19
N ASP A 264 -3.09 10.59 -11.65
CA ASP A 264 -2.87 11.85 -12.39
C ASP A 264 -4.02 12.58 -13.15
N ILE A 265 -3.79 13.88 -13.37
CA ILE A 265 -4.76 14.86 -13.86
C ILE A 265 -5.31 14.46 -15.24
N PHE A 266 -6.63 14.62 -15.40
CA PHE A 266 -7.27 14.65 -16.71
C PHE A 266 -8.16 15.88 -16.79
N SER A 267 -7.78 16.82 -17.65
CA SER A 267 -8.45 18.12 -17.74
C SER A 267 -8.83 18.50 -19.18
N ILE A 268 -10.02 19.06 -19.34
CA ILE A 268 -10.49 19.66 -20.58
C ILE A 268 -10.95 21.08 -20.28
N GLU A 269 -10.23 22.06 -20.80
CA GLU A 269 -10.39 23.47 -20.44
C GLU A 269 -10.57 24.35 -21.68
N ASN A 270 -11.49 25.32 -21.61
CA ASN A 270 -11.70 26.30 -22.68
C ASN A 270 -11.97 25.64 -24.05
N CYS A 271 -12.64 24.49 -24.07
CA CYS A 271 -12.90 23.74 -25.29
C CYS A 271 -14.33 23.91 -25.78
N ALA A 272 -14.54 23.73 -27.08
CA ALA A 272 -15.88 23.81 -27.67
C ALA A 272 -16.22 22.62 -28.57
N PHE A 273 -17.46 22.15 -28.50
CA PHE A 273 -18.01 21.15 -29.41
C PHE A 273 -19.30 21.66 -30.07
N HIS A 274 -19.24 21.77 -31.40
CA HIS A 274 -20.33 22.28 -32.25
C HIS A 274 -20.92 21.20 -33.17
N GLY A 275 -20.45 19.96 -33.01
CA GLY A 275 -20.76 18.87 -33.91
C GLY A 275 -22.03 18.10 -33.57
N ILE A 276 -22.07 16.84 -34.00
CA ILE A 276 -23.17 15.91 -33.72
C ILE A 276 -22.58 14.65 -33.09
N ILE A 277 -23.19 14.15 -32.02
CA ILE A 277 -22.88 12.84 -31.45
C ILE A 277 -24.06 11.90 -31.68
N ASN A 278 -23.81 10.85 -32.47
CA ASN A 278 -24.77 9.79 -32.78
C ASN A 278 -24.32 8.49 -32.12
N ALA A 279 -24.68 8.31 -30.85
CA ALA A 279 -24.34 7.12 -30.07
C ALA A 279 -25.54 6.21 -29.80
N THR A 280 -25.30 4.90 -29.66
CA THR A 280 -26.36 3.89 -29.43
C THR A 280 -26.40 3.32 -28.01
N GLY A 281 -25.37 3.58 -27.22
CA GLY A 281 -25.11 2.99 -25.90
C GLY A 281 -25.10 4.04 -24.78
N ASN A 282 -24.23 3.86 -23.80
CA ASN A 282 -24.30 4.59 -22.53
C ASN A 282 -23.13 5.57 -22.34
N ASN A 283 -23.28 6.53 -21.42
CA ASN A 283 -22.22 7.48 -21.00
C ASN A 283 -21.78 8.39 -22.15
N ILE A 284 -22.66 9.32 -22.51
CA ILE A 284 -22.47 10.20 -23.68
C ILE A 284 -22.41 11.65 -23.21
N GLY A 285 -21.37 12.38 -23.62
CA GLY A 285 -21.18 13.79 -23.25
C GLY A 285 -20.74 14.66 -24.40
N GLY A 286 -21.17 15.92 -24.45
CA GLY A 286 -20.71 16.85 -25.49
C GLY A 286 -19.21 17.13 -25.43
N ILE A 287 -18.61 17.07 -24.24
CA ILE A 287 -17.16 17.20 -24.03
C ILE A 287 -16.54 15.84 -23.70
N LEU A 288 -17.00 15.20 -22.63
CA LEU A 288 -16.45 13.94 -22.13
C LEU A 288 -17.55 12.88 -22.00
N GLY A 289 -17.35 11.70 -22.58
CA GLY A 289 -18.28 10.57 -22.45
C GLY A 289 -18.31 10.00 -21.03
N SER A 290 -17.16 9.52 -20.55
CA SER A 290 -17.02 8.97 -19.20
C SER A 290 -15.75 9.44 -18.50
N GLY A 291 -15.87 9.72 -17.20
CA GLY A 291 -14.75 9.85 -16.29
C GLY A 291 -14.23 8.47 -15.94
N TYR A 292 -13.75 8.32 -14.72
CA TYR A 292 -13.38 7.04 -14.17
C TYR A 292 -14.63 6.19 -13.89
N TYR A 293 -14.77 5.07 -14.62
CA TYR A 293 -15.93 4.18 -14.53
C TYR A 293 -15.59 2.80 -13.95
N MET A 294 -14.32 2.53 -13.69
CA MET A 294 -13.88 1.26 -13.08
C MET A 294 -14.13 1.29 -11.57
N TYR A 295 -14.15 0.11 -10.95
CA TYR A 295 -14.51 -0.06 -9.53
C TYR A 295 -13.31 -0.27 -8.61
N ASN A 296 -12.09 -0.40 -9.16
CA ASN A 296 -10.89 -0.76 -8.41
C ASN A 296 -10.20 0.42 -7.71
N ALA A 297 -10.53 1.66 -8.06
CA ALA A 297 -10.09 2.86 -7.35
C ALA A 297 -11.28 3.79 -7.04
N PRO A 298 -12.19 3.41 -6.13
CA PRO A 298 -13.38 4.20 -5.84
C PRO A 298 -13.10 5.53 -5.12
N ASN A 299 -11.83 5.77 -4.82
CA ASN A 299 -11.30 6.93 -4.14
C ASN A 299 -10.52 7.86 -5.07
N ALA A 300 -10.61 7.61 -6.39
CA ALA A 300 -9.97 8.44 -7.39
C ALA A 300 -10.55 9.87 -7.36
N PHE A 301 -9.71 10.85 -7.66
CA PHE A 301 -10.09 12.17 -8.19
C PHE A 301 -11.09 12.14 -9.38
N GLY A 302 -11.94 13.14 -9.51
CA GLY A 302 -12.84 13.28 -10.66
C GLY A 302 -12.14 13.85 -11.90
N ALA A 303 -12.81 13.81 -13.05
CA ALA A 303 -12.39 14.58 -14.23
C ALA A 303 -12.52 16.11 -13.99
N VAL A 304 -11.69 16.89 -14.70
CA VAL A 304 -11.75 18.36 -14.71
C VAL A 304 -12.27 18.84 -16.06
N ILE A 305 -13.40 19.56 -16.07
CA ILE A 305 -14.01 20.17 -17.25
C ILE A 305 -14.39 21.62 -16.89
N LYS A 306 -13.67 22.58 -17.47
CA LYS A 306 -13.82 24.01 -17.13
C LYS A 306 -14.02 24.87 -18.36
N ASN A 307 -14.98 25.79 -18.28
CA ASN A 307 -15.23 26.80 -19.33
C ASN A 307 -15.38 26.19 -20.73
N CYS A 308 -16.02 25.02 -20.81
CA CYS A 308 -16.31 24.37 -22.09
C CYS A 308 -17.71 24.74 -22.59
N THR A 309 -17.85 24.87 -23.91
CA THR A 309 -19.13 25.21 -24.56
C THR A 309 -19.56 24.10 -25.51
N VAL A 310 -20.85 23.76 -25.47
CA VAL A 310 -21.44 22.79 -26.38
C VAL A 310 -22.76 23.31 -26.92
N ASP A 311 -22.85 23.47 -28.23
CA ASP A 311 -24.10 23.80 -28.94
C ASP A 311 -24.55 22.72 -29.94
N GLY A 312 -23.82 21.60 -29.97
CA GLY A 312 -24.10 20.43 -30.80
C GLY A 312 -25.29 19.57 -30.35
N ASN A 313 -25.70 18.64 -31.23
CA ASN A 313 -26.75 17.67 -30.94
C ASN A 313 -26.14 16.35 -30.45
N ILE A 314 -26.65 15.82 -29.34
CA ILE A 314 -26.12 14.66 -28.65
C ILE A 314 -27.24 13.64 -28.45
N SER A 315 -27.06 12.42 -28.97
CA SER A 315 -27.99 11.31 -28.75
C SER A 315 -27.27 10.08 -28.22
N GLY A 316 -27.92 9.39 -27.29
CA GLY A 316 -27.46 8.15 -26.68
C GLY A 316 -28.60 7.35 -26.07
N ARG A 317 -28.27 6.30 -25.30
CA ARG A 317 -29.26 5.47 -24.59
C ARG A 317 -29.42 5.86 -23.13
N ASN A 318 -28.37 5.79 -22.33
CA ASN A 318 -28.42 6.12 -20.89
C ASN A 318 -27.21 6.97 -20.48
N ASN A 319 -27.35 7.74 -19.40
CA ASN A 319 -26.31 8.60 -18.84
C ASN A 319 -25.81 9.62 -19.89
N ILE A 320 -26.71 10.52 -20.29
CA ILE A 320 -26.42 11.53 -21.31
C ILE A 320 -26.30 12.89 -20.64
N GLY A 321 -25.15 13.53 -20.81
CA GLY A 321 -24.88 14.90 -20.39
C GLY A 321 -24.64 15.81 -21.58
N GLY A 322 -25.12 17.05 -21.54
CA GLY A 322 -24.74 18.03 -22.56
C GLY A 322 -23.24 18.35 -22.52
N ILE A 323 -22.62 18.26 -21.34
CA ILE A 323 -21.17 18.44 -21.14
C ILE A 323 -20.50 17.10 -20.83
N PHE A 324 -20.99 16.39 -19.81
CA PHE A 324 -20.32 15.22 -19.24
C PHE A 324 -21.29 14.03 -19.08
N GLY A 325 -20.98 12.90 -19.72
CA GLY A 325 -21.87 11.74 -19.70
C GLY A 325 -21.96 11.08 -18.32
N ALA A 326 -20.87 10.50 -17.82
CA ALA A 326 -20.89 9.80 -16.53
C ALA A 326 -19.58 9.83 -15.73
N GLU A 327 -19.66 9.98 -14.41
CA GLU A 327 -18.60 9.67 -13.45
C GLU A 327 -19.07 8.52 -12.55
N ALA A 328 -18.80 7.28 -12.96
CA ALA A 328 -19.48 6.10 -12.45
C ALA A 328 -18.68 5.26 -11.44
N GLY A 329 -17.37 5.47 -11.33
CA GLY A 329 -16.47 4.65 -10.52
C GLY A 329 -16.12 5.22 -9.16
N ILE A 330 -16.43 6.49 -8.89
CA ILE A 330 -15.96 7.20 -7.69
C ILE A 330 -17.04 7.26 -6.62
N ASP A 331 -16.75 6.70 -5.44
CA ASP A 331 -17.61 6.73 -4.25
C ASP A 331 -17.16 7.77 -3.21
N GLN A 332 -15.86 8.08 -3.13
CA GLN A 332 -15.37 9.16 -2.27
C GLN A 332 -14.13 9.80 -2.88
N ALA A 333 -14.29 10.93 -3.59
CA ALA A 333 -13.14 11.65 -4.14
C ALA A 333 -12.24 12.16 -3.00
N TRP A 334 -10.94 11.87 -3.06
CA TRP A 334 -9.97 12.32 -2.05
C TRP A 334 -9.30 13.65 -2.43
N ASP A 335 -8.48 14.21 -1.54
CA ASP A 335 -7.77 15.48 -1.73
C ASP A 335 -6.43 15.31 -2.48
N ASN A 336 -6.12 14.07 -2.89
CA ASN A 336 -5.05 13.75 -3.83
C ASN A 336 -5.35 14.22 -5.27
N GLY A 337 -6.56 14.72 -5.54
CA GLY A 337 -6.93 15.46 -6.73
C GLY A 337 -8.40 15.87 -6.71
N ILE A 338 -8.70 17.09 -7.16
CA ILE A 338 -10.05 17.66 -7.12
C ILE A 338 -10.72 17.48 -8.48
N GLY A 339 -11.93 16.90 -8.50
CA GLY A 339 -12.74 16.84 -9.71
C GLY A 339 -13.56 18.12 -9.85
N GLU A 340 -13.52 18.75 -11.01
CA GLU A 340 -14.13 20.07 -11.24
C GLU A 340 -14.99 20.06 -12.50
N ILE A 341 -16.28 20.39 -12.39
CA ILE A 341 -17.17 20.65 -13.52
C ILE A 341 -17.68 22.08 -13.35
N VAL A 342 -16.96 23.05 -13.90
CA VAL A 342 -17.10 24.46 -13.54
C VAL A 342 -17.30 25.35 -14.77
N SER A 343 -18.28 26.25 -14.69
CA SER A 343 -18.51 27.32 -15.66
C SER A 343 -18.71 26.85 -17.11
N ASN A 344 -19.26 25.64 -17.29
CA ASN A 344 -19.54 25.09 -18.62
C ASN A 344 -20.90 25.57 -19.15
N THR A 345 -21.03 25.65 -20.46
CA THR A 345 -22.23 26.15 -21.15
C THR A 345 -22.77 25.11 -22.13
N PHE A 346 -24.03 24.70 -21.97
CA PHE A 346 -24.72 23.81 -22.90
C PHE A 346 -25.93 24.48 -23.58
N LEU A 347 -25.81 24.75 -24.88
CA LEU A 347 -26.83 25.38 -25.73
C LEU A 347 -27.42 24.40 -26.76
N GLY A 348 -26.90 23.18 -26.80
CA GLY A 348 -27.28 22.16 -27.78
C GLY A 348 -28.52 21.36 -27.39
N LYS A 349 -28.67 20.17 -27.98
CA LYS A 349 -29.76 19.24 -27.64
C LYS A 349 -29.23 17.90 -27.17
N VAL A 350 -29.80 17.36 -26.09
CA VAL A 350 -29.56 15.99 -25.63
C VAL A 350 -30.81 15.13 -25.84
N SER A 351 -30.60 13.85 -26.12
CA SER A 351 -31.67 12.85 -26.19
C SER A 351 -31.21 11.46 -25.72
N GLY A 352 -32.09 10.76 -25.02
CA GLY A 352 -31.92 9.36 -24.62
C GLY A 352 -32.99 8.92 -23.63
N ASN A 353 -32.80 7.77 -22.99
CA ASN A 353 -33.84 7.08 -22.22
C ASN A 353 -33.79 7.42 -20.72
N THR A 354 -32.65 7.17 -20.05
CA THR A 354 -32.53 7.36 -18.60
C THR A 354 -31.29 8.17 -18.24
N ASN A 355 -31.35 8.88 -17.11
CA ASN A 355 -30.25 9.73 -16.60
C ASN A 355 -29.79 10.76 -17.64
N VAL A 356 -30.76 11.49 -18.19
CA VAL A 356 -30.52 12.60 -19.13
C VAL A 356 -30.42 13.89 -18.33
N GLY A 357 -29.23 14.49 -18.30
CA GLY A 357 -28.98 15.79 -17.68
C GLY A 357 -28.44 16.78 -18.69
N ALA A 358 -28.82 18.05 -18.58
CA ALA A 358 -28.34 19.08 -19.49
C ALA A 358 -26.83 19.34 -19.34
N ILE A 359 -26.26 19.13 -18.15
CA ILE A 359 -24.82 19.28 -17.89
C ILE A 359 -24.18 17.92 -17.67
N ILE A 360 -24.62 17.18 -16.65
CA ILE A 360 -24.09 15.85 -16.29
C ILE A 360 -25.19 14.80 -16.40
N GLY A 361 -24.93 13.69 -17.09
CA GLY A 361 -25.86 12.56 -17.18
C GLY A 361 -25.92 11.73 -15.91
N TYR A 362 -24.78 11.27 -15.41
CA TYR A 362 -24.68 10.42 -14.23
C TYR A 362 -23.46 10.77 -13.39
N ILE A 363 -23.62 10.85 -12.07
CA ILE A 363 -22.51 10.90 -11.14
C ILE A 363 -22.80 9.96 -9.98
N ARG A 364 -21.82 9.15 -9.58
CA ARG A 364 -22.02 8.18 -8.51
C ARG A 364 -22.16 8.87 -7.16
N ALA A 365 -21.15 9.65 -6.78
CA ALA A 365 -21.07 10.29 -5.47
C ALA A 365 -20.76 11.78 -5.57
N LEU A 366 -21.23 12.54 -4.58
CA LEU A 366 -20.81 13.93 -4.35
C LEU A 366 -20.27 14.08 -2.94
N ASN A 367 -19.01 14.52 -2.82
CA ASN A 367 -18.43 14.98 -1.57
C ASN A 367 -17.74 16.35 -1.77
N VAL A 368 -16.97 16.82 -0.79
CA VAL A 368 -16.30 18.14 -0.83
C VAL A 368 -15.27 18.28 -1.96
N ASN A 369 -14.85 17.19 -2.59
CA ASN A 369 -13.85 17.16 -3.67
C ASN A 369 -14.45 17.02 -5.07
N ASN A 370 -15.78 16.95 -5.16
CA ASN A 370 -16.53 17.08 -6.40
C ASN A 370 -17.04 18.52 -6.53
N VAL A 371 -16.24 19.39 -7.14
CA VAL A 371 -16.61 20.80 -7.32
C VAL A 371 -17.44 20.92 -8.59
N ILE A 372 -18.74 21.20 -8.43
CA ILE A 372 -19.65 21.49 -9.54
C ILE A 372 -20.17 22.91 -9.30
N LYS A 373 -19.96 23.83 -10.26
CA LYS A 373 -20.35 25.23 -10.03
C LYS A 373 -20.58 26.03 -11.32
N ASP A 374 -21.56 26.92 -11.30
CA ASP A 374 -21.88 27.90 -12.36
C ASP A 374 -22.00 27.31 -13.78
N ASN A 375 -22.48 26.07 -13.90
CA ASN A 375 -22.76 25.51 -15.22
C ASN A 375 -24.13 25.98 -15.71
N VAL A 376 -24.22 26.39 -16.98
CA VAL A 376 -25.44 26.95 -17.56
C VAL A 376 -25.93 26.08 -18.71
N TYR A 377 -27.24 25.89 -18.80
CA TYR A 377 -27.88 25.20 -19.92
C TYR A 377 -29.15 25.91 -20.40
N ALA A 378 -29.44 25.76 -21.69
CA ALA A 378 -30.65 26.31 -22.32
C ALA A 378 -31.92 25.51 -21.96
N SER A 379 -33.08 26.19 -21.89
CA SER A 379 -34.35 25.54 -21.50
C SER A 379 -34.86 24.54 -22.53
N GLN A 380 -34.56 24.77 -23.82
CA GLN A 380 -34.99 23.92 -24.93
C GLN A 380 -33.93 22.89 -25.35
N CYS A 381 -33.11 22.45 -24.40
CA CYS A 381 -32.01 21.51 -24.66
C CYS A 381 -32.41 20.03 -24.65
N GLY A 382 -33.68 19.70 -24.38
CA GLY A 382 -34.19 18.32 -24.38
C GLY A 382 -34.00 17.55 -23.06
N ALA A 383 -33.28 18.11 -22.08
CA ALA A 383 -33.23 17.58 -20.71
C ALA A 383 -34.15 18.35 -19.76
N ASN A 384 -34.78 17.63 -18.82
CA ASN A 384 -35.67 18.23 -17.81
C ASN A 384 -34.93 18.89 -16.63
N LYS A 385 -33.62 18.61 -16.47
CA LYS A 385 -32.80 19.06 -15.35
C LYS A 385 -31.33 19.08 -15.73
N GLY A 386 -30.53 19.87 -15.00
CA GLY A 386 -29.08 19.96 -15.24
C GLY A 386 -28.30 18.70 -14.87
N LEU A 387 -28.71 17.98 -13.82
CA LEU A 387 -28.06 16.75 -13.34
C LEU A 387 -29.00 15.54 -13.52
N GLY A 388 -28.57 14.52 -14.26
CA GLY A 388 -29.38 13.34 -14.57
C GLY A 388 -29.58 12.41 -13.37
N LYS A 389 -28.56 11.70 -12.90
CA LYS A 389 -28.65 10.86 -11.68
C LYS A 389 -27.46 11.08 -10.75
N VAL A 390 -27.75 11.14 -9.46
CA VAL A 390 -26.78 11.04 -8.35
C VAL A 390 -27.17 9.85 -7.49
N VAL A 391 -26.23 9.00 -7.07
CA VAL A 391 -26.56 7.83 -6.24
C VAL A 391 -26.53 8.18 -4.76
N HIS A 392 -25.48 8.86 -4.32
CA HIS A 392 -25.33 9.24 -2.92
C HIS A 392 -24.53 10.53 -2.75
N VAL A 393 -24.73 11.18 -1.60
CA VAL A 393 -24.15 12.49 -1.27
C VAL A 393 -23.62 12.47 0.16
N ASP A 394 -22.35 12.79 0.31
CA ASP A 394 -21.69 13.05 1.59
C ASP A 394 -21.84 14.53 1.95
N THR A 395 -22.81 14.87 2.81
CA THR A 395 -23.12 16.24 3.23
C THR A 395 -23.68 16.27 4.65
N ASN A 396 -23.41 17.36 5.37
CA ASN A 396 -24.06 17.63 6.66
C ASN A 396 -25.34 18.48 6.53
N ALA A 397 -25.72 18.90 5.31
CA ALA A 397 -26.87 19.76 5.08
C ALA A 397 -28.20 19.00 4.97
N VAL A 398 -28.15 17.69 4.73
CA VAL A 398 -29.32 16.82 4.54
C VAL A 398 -29.27 15.67 5.55
N PRO A 399 -30.39 15.30 6.18
CA PRO A 399 -30.42 14.17 7.12
C PRO A 399 -29.97 12.84 6.50
N PHE A 400 -29.37 11.99 7.33
CA PHE A 400 -28.93 10.65 6.95
C PHE A 400 -30.09 9.78 6.42
N GLY A 401 -29.84 9.01 5.36
CA GLY A 401 -30.76 8.02 4.80
C GLY A 401 -31.20 8.32 3.37
N MET A 402 -32.15 7.53 2.87
CA MET A 402 -32.70 7.71 1.52
C MET A 402 -33.67 8.89 1.45
N ASN A 403 -33.42 9.81 0.51
CA ASN A 403 -34.31 10.92 0.18
C ASN A 403 -34.38 11.09 -1.35
N ASN A 404 -35.59 11.03 -1.92
CA ASN A 404 -35.85 11.17 -3.36
C ASN A 404 -34.96 10.29 -4.26
N GLY A 405 -34.65 9.07 -3.81
CA GLY A 405 -33.84 8.10 -4.55
C GLY A 405 -32.33 8.33 -4.47
N VAL A 406 -31.88 9.25 -3.62
CA VAL A 406 -30.46 9.52 -3.31
C VAL A 406 -30.19 9.20 -1.84
N PHE A 407 -29.07 8.55 -1.56
CA PHE A 407 -28.67 8.26 -0.18
C PHE A 407 -27.78 9.36 0.38
N TYR A 408 -28.12 9.88 1.56
CA TYR A 408 -27.37 10.95 2.22
C TYR A 408 -26.67 10.41 3.47
N TYR A 409 -25.43 10.85 3.69
CA TYR A 409 -24.66 10.59 4.90
C TYR A 409 -23.69 11.76 5.14
N ASN A 410 -23.06 11.78 6.31
CA ASN A 410 -22.12 12.81 6.73
C ASN A 410 -20.84 12.19 7.31
N THR A 411 -19.72 12.28 6.61
CA THR A 411 -18.44 11.75 7.11
C THR A 411 -17.82 12.55 8.26
N ALA A 412 -18.37 13.70 8.68
CA ALA A 412 -18.00 14.29 9.97
C ALA A 412 -18.42 13.40 11.16
N ASN A 413 -19.43 12.53 10.96
CA ASN A 413 -19.92 11.60 11.98
C ASN A 413 -19.21 10.24 11.93
N TYR A 414 -18.11 10.11 11.18
CA TYR A 414 -17.45 8.82 10.90
C TYR A 414 -17.16 8.00 12.17
N SER A 415 -16.63 8.63 13.21
CA SER A 415 -16.28 7.98 14.49
C SER A 415 -17.49 7.66 15.37
N THR A 416 -18.66 8.22 15.04
CA THR A 416 -19.91 8.06 15.81
C THR A 416 -20.92 7.13 15.13
N TYR A 417 -20.70 6.76 13.87
CA TYR A 417 -21.58 5.82 13.18
C TYR A 417 -21.57 4.45 13.83
N THR A 418 -22.77 3.91 14.00
CA THR A 418 -22.98 2.54 14.45
C THR A 418 -22.73 1.56 13.31
N GLN A 419 -22.65 0.26 13.61
CA GLN A 419 -22.56 -0.76 12.57
C GLN A 419 -23.79 -0.74 11.63
N GLU A 420 -24.98 -0.45 12.15
CA GLU A 420 -26.21 -0.36 11.35
C GLU A 420 -26.18 0.82 10.37
N ASP A 421 -25.59 1.94 10.76
CA ASP A 421 -25.40 3.09 9.87
C ASP A 421 -24.44 2.71 8.72
N TRP A 422 -23.32 2.07 9.05
CA TRP A 422 -22.36 1.58 8.07
C TRP A 422 -22.96 0.55 7.12
N ASP A 423 -23.77 -0.39 7.64
CA ASP A 423 -24.46 -1.39 6.81
C ASP A 423 -25.41 -0.72 5.80
N GLN A 424 -26.09 0.37 6.18
CA GLN A 424 -26.92 1.15 5.27
C GLN A 424 -26.11 1.89 4.20
N ILE A 425 -25.00 2.55 4.60
CA ILE A 425 -24.08 3.22 3.66
C ILE A 425 -23.55 2.19 2.65
N TYR A 426 -22.98 1.08 3.13
CA TYR A 426 -22.34 0.07 2.28
C TYR A 426 -23.35 -0.68 1.42
N LYS A 427 -24.60 -0.83 1.84
CA LYS A 427 -25.66 -1.37 0.97
C LYS A 427 -25.84 -0.55 -0.31
N VAL A 428 -25.68 0.77 -0.25
CA VAL A 428 -25.78 1.66 -1.42
C VAL A 428 -24.46 1.71 -2.18
N VAL A 429 -23.36 1.90 -1.45
CA VAL A 429 -22.03 2.08 -2.04
C VAL A 429 -21.53 0.80 -2.73
N ASP A 430 -21.69 -0.36 -2.09
CA ASP A 430 -21.21 -1.66 -2.59
C ASP A 430 -22.29 -2.43 -3.37
N GLY A 431 -23.57 -2.09 -3.19
CA GLY A 431 -24.70 -2.85 -3.74
C GLY A 431 -24.69 -3.04 -5.25
N ASP A 432 -24.22 -2.04 -6.01
CA ASP A 432 -24.09 -2.11 -7.47
C ASP A 432 -22.95 -3.05 -7.94
N TRP A 433 -22.01 -3.36 -7.04
CA TRP A 433 -20.72 -4.00 -7.36
C TRP A 433 -20.45 -5.28 -6.57
N LYS A 434 -21.46 -5.81 -5.87
CA LYS A 434 -21.33 -6.99 -4.99
C LYS A 434 -20.68 -8.22 -5.66
N ASP A 435 -20.78 -8.35 -6.98
CA ASP A 435 -20.26 -9.47 -7.76
C ASP A 435 -18.89 -9.18 -8.43
N THR A 436 -18.31 -7.99 -8.25
CA THR A 436 -17.06 -7.59 -8.93
C THR A 436 -15.78 -7.81 -8.12
N GLY A 437 -15.90 -8.32 -6.89
CA GLY A 437 -14.74 -8.56 -6.01
C GLY A 437 -14.17 -7.29 -5.37
N ARG A 438 -14.96 -6.21 -5.30
CA ARG A 438 -14.66 -5.02 -4.50
C ARG A 438 -14.38 -5.42 -3.04
N TYR A 439 -13.42 -4.76 -2.37
CA TYR A 439 -13.28 -4.84 -0.92
C TYR A 439 -14.50 -4.16 -0.27
N PRO A 440 -15.49 -4.92 0.24
CA PRO A 440 -16.70 -4.34 0.79
C PRO A 440 -16.35 -3.55 2.05
N GLY A 441 -17.02 -2.42 2.25
CA GLY A 441 -16.86 -1.62 3.47
C GLY A 441 -15.62 -0.72 3.51
N LYS A 442 -14.97 -0.42 2.37
CA LYS A 442 -13.75 0.42 2.34
C LYS A 442 -13.78 1.60 1.38
N ALA A 443 -14.88 1.77 0.67
CA ALA A 443 -15.05 2.83 -0.33
C ALA A 443 -15.10 4.23 0.30
N ILE A 444 -15.81 4.36 1.42
CA ILE A 444 -15.90 5.58 2.21
C ILE A 444 -14.91 5.43 3.37
N ALA A 445 -13.70 5.95 3.23
CA ALA A 445 -12.61 5.70 4.17
C ALA A 445 -12.15 6.96 4.93
N MET A 446 -12.41 8.14 4.37
CA MET A 446 -11.92 9.41 4.92
C MET A 446 -13.01 10.12 5.73
N PRO A 447 -12.76 10.49 7.00
CA PRO A 447 -13.66 11.32 7.79
C PRO A 447 -13.57 12.79 7.37
N ASN A 448 -14.63 13.58 7.58
CA ASN A 448 -14.71 15.01 7.29
C ASN A 448 -14.54 15.40 5.80
N TYR A 449 -14.97 14.54 4.88
CA TYR A 449 -15.02 14.84 3.43
C TYR A 449 -16.43 15.26 2.97
N ASN A 450 -17.33 15.43 3.93
CA ASN A 450 -18.69 15.89 3.70
C ASN A 450 -18.71 17.33 3.20
N ARG A 451 -19.70 17.62 2.35
CA ARG A 451 -20.05 18.99 1.96
C ARG A 451 -20.82 19.69 3.08
N SER A 452 -20.93 21.01 2.94
CA SER A 452 -21.74 21.87 3.81
C SER A 452 -23.03 22.39 3.15
N ASP A 453 -23.22 22.12 1.86
CA ASP A 453 -24.35 22.50 1.04
C ASP A 453 -25.29 21.32 0.78
N ASP A 454 -26.51 21.61 0.33
CA ASP A 454 -27.46 20.63 -0.20
C ASP A 454 -27.44 20.72 -1.74
N PRO A 455 -26.55 19.95 -2.40
CA PRO A 455 -26.25 20.11 -3.83
C PRO A 455 -27.41 19.70 -4.74
N LEU A 456 -28.41 18.97 -4.23
CA LEU A 456 -29.54 18.48 -5.02
C LEU A 456 -30.88 19.13 -4.62
N GLY A 457 -30.89 19.96 -3.58
CA GLY A 457 -32.04 20.76 -3.17
C GLY A 457 -31.73 22.25 -3.24
N LYS A 458 -31.57 22.91 -2.09
CA LYS A 458 -31.55 24.38 -2.00
C LYS A 458 -30.39 25.03 -2.77
N ASP A 459 -29.24 24.36 -2.86
CA ASP A 459 -28.02 24.90 -3.47
C ASP A 459 -27.83 24.45 -4.92
N LEU A 460 -28.73 23.64 -5.48
CA LEU A 460 -28.64 23.09 -6.85
C LEU A 460 -28.40 24.17 -7.91
N LYS A 461 -29.00 25.35 -7.76
CA LYS A 461 -28.85 26.47 -8.71
C LYS A 461 -27.43 27.04 -8.78
N THR A 462 -26.61 26.80 -7.76
CA THR A 462 -25.20 27.19 -7.73
C THR A 462 -24.32 26.21 -8.49
N LEU A 463 -24.78 24.95 -8.63
CA LEU A 463 -24.12 23.91 -9.41
C LEU A 463 -24.47 24.03 -10.89
N VAL A 464 -25.78 24.06 -11.18
CA VAL A 464 -26.36 24.06 -12.52
C VAL A 464 -27.56 25.02 -12.61
N LYS A 465 -27.59 25.86 -13.64
CA LYS A 465 -28.64 26.86 -13.87
C LYS A 465 -29.22 26.72 -15.28
N CYS A 466 -30.55 26.67 -15.37
CA CYS A 466 -31.26 26.85 -16.63
C CYS A 466 -31.36 28.36 -16.93
N SER A 467 -30.93 28.80 -18.12
CA SER A 467 -30.98 30.21 -18.53
C SER A 467 -31.00 30.30 -20.06
N ASP A 468 -31.97 31.04 -20.61
CA ASP A 468 -32.00 31.40 -22.03
C ASP A 468 -31.53 32.85 -22.28
N ASP A 469 -31.30 33.60 -21.21
CA ASP A 469 -30.73 34.95 -21.26
C ASP A 469 -29.24 34.91 -21.63
N ALA A 470 -28.69 36.08 -22.00
CA ALA A 470 -27.26 36.24 -22.17
C ALA A 470 -26.51 35.74 -20.92
N ILE A 471 -25.48 34.93 -21.16
CA ILE A 471 -24.69 34.31 -20.10
C ILE A 471 -23.68 35.34 -19.61
N GLU A 472 -23.85 35.77 -18.36
CA GLU A 472 -22.91 36.69 -17.71
C GLU A 472 -21.51 36.04 -17.57
N PRO A 473 -20.42 36.80 -17.76
CA PRO A 473 -19.07 36.31 -17.51
C PRO A 473 -18.89 35.89 -16.04
N VAL A 474 -18.44 34.66 -15.83
CA VAL A 474 -18.10 34.11 -14.51
C VAL A 474 -16.62 33.77 -14.43
N CYS A 475 -16.04 33.85 -13.23
CA CYS A 475 -14.66 33.43 -13.04
C CYS A 475 -14.58 31.90 -13.01
N HIS A 476 -13.78 31.30 -13.91
CA HIS A 476 -13.66 29.85 -14.04
C HIS A 476 -12.30 29.31 -13.58
N GLU A 477 -11.29 30.17 -13.47
CA GLU A 477 -9.95 29.81 -13.02
C GLU A 477 -9.35 30.97 -12.22
N LEU A 478 -8.65 30.62 -11.14
CA LEU A 478 -7.96 31.55 -10.27
C LEU A 478 -6.50 31.12 -10.25
N THR A 479 -5.61 31.94 -10.79
CA THR A 479 -4.18 31.66 -10.70
C THR A 479 -3.57 32.44 -9.54
N ILE A 480 -2.66 31.78 -8.83
CA ILE A 480 -1.96 32.33 -7.67
C ILE A 480 -0.49 32.51 -8.03
N SER A 481 0.04 33.69 -7.73
CA SER A 481 1.46 34.00 -7.85
C SER A 481 1.95 34.74 -6.60
N GLY A 482 3.27 34.93 -6.50
CA GLY A 482 3.90 35.57 -5.34
C GLY A 482 4.36 34.60 -4.27
N ASN A 483 4.96 35.16 -3.21
CA ASN A 483 5.49 34.40 -2.08
C ASN A 483 4.53 34.54 -0.90
N TYR A 484 4.33 33.46 -0.16
CA TYR A 484 3.46 33.42 1.01
C TYR A 484 4.14 32.68 2.16
N LYS A 485 3.65 32.92 3.38
CA LYS A 485 4.07 32.19 4.57
C LYS A 485 3.69 30.71 4.42
N LYS A 486 4.69 29.82 4.41
CA LYS A 486 4.50 28.36 4.24
C LYS A 486 4.39 27.58 5.54
N THR A 487 4.75 28.16 6.68
CA THR A 487 4.78 27.47 7.98
C THR A 487 3.97 28.24 9.00
N TYR A 488 3.04 27.58 9.67
CA TYR A 488 2.15 28.13 10.69
C TYR A 488 2.29 27.37 11.99
N TYR A 489 2.10 28.03 13.11
CA TYR A 489 1.97 27.35 14.40
C TYR A 489 0.52 26.91 14.65
N ILE A 490 0.32 25.89 15.50
CA ILE A 490 -1.02 25.48 15.94
C ILE A 490 -1.79 26.70 16.49
N GLY A 491 -3.02 26.88 16.01
CA GLY A 491 -3.92 28.00 16.33
C GLY A 491 -3.61 29.30 15.58
N GLU A 492 -2.52 29.35 14.80
CA GLU A 492 -2.18 30.54 14.03
C GLU A 492 -3.16 30.75 12.87
N LYS A 493 -3.60 31.99 12.65
CA LYS A 493 -4.50 32.33 11.55
C LYS A 493 -3.75 32.34 10.22
N LEU A 494 -4.44 31.96 9.15
CA LEU A 494 -3.90 32.02 7.80
C LEU A 494 -3.55 33.46 7.42
N ASP A 495 -2.38 33.65 6.80
CA ASP A 495 -1.92 34.92 6.25
C ASP A 495 -1.71 34.78 4.74
N LEU A 496 -2.52 35.51 3.97
CA LEU A 496 -2.46 35.52 2.52
C LEU A 496 -1.55 36.65 1.98
N THR A 497 -0.94 37.46 2.85
CA THR A 497 -0.08 38.58 2.46
C THR A 497 1.06 38.11 1.55
N GLY A 498 1.27 38.85 0.45
CA GLY A 498 2.29 38.54 -0.56
C GLY A 498 1.80 37.70 -1.74
N LEU A 499 0.58 37.17 -1.66
CA LEU A 499 -0.09 36.52 -2.80
C LEU A 499 -0.72 37.55 -3.73
N THR A 500 -0.63 37.27 -5.03
CA THR A 500 -1.40 37.95 -6.08
C THR A 500 -2.33 36.92 -6.72
N PHE A 501 -3.60 37.28 -6.80
CA PHE A 501 -4.67 36.46 -7.37
C PHE A 501 -5.10 37.04 -8.70
N THR A 502 -5.06 36.22 -9.77
CA THR A 502 -5.55 36.59 -11.09
C THR A 502 -6.78 35.75 -11.43
N ALA A 503 -7.92 36.40 -11.61
CA ALA A 503 -9.15 35.78 -12.03
C ALA A 503 -9.23 35.73 -13.56
N HIS A 504 -9.48 34.53 -14.09
CA HIS A 504 -9.75 34.27 -15.49
C HIS A 504 -11.25 34.07 -15.71
N TRP A 505 -11.77 34.70 -16.76
CA TRP A 505 -13.21 34.86 -16.95
C TRP A 505 -13.71 34.15 -18.21
N THR A 506 -14.94 33.67 -18.14
CA THR A 506 -15.65 33.14 -19.31
C THR A 506 -16.08 34.29 -20.25
N GLN A 507 -16.62 33.91 -21.42
CA GLN A 507 -17.20 34.85 -22.39
C GLN A 507 -16.23 35.93 -22.91
N GLY A 508 -14.93 35.63 -22.94
CA GLY A 508 -13.89 36.53 -23.48
C GLY A 508 -13.66 37.81 -22.64
N LYS A 509 -14.21 37.88 -21.42
CA LYS A 509 -13.90 38.96 -20.49
C LYS A 509 -12.42 38.91 -20.12
N ALA A 510 -11.77 40.06 -20.10
CA ALA A 510 -10.35 40.16 -19.77
C ALA A 510 -10.07 39.72 -18.32
N ASP A 511 -8.91 39.12 -18.11
CA ASP A 511 -8.40 38.74 -16.80
C ASP A 511 -8.27 39.94 -15.86
N THR A 512 -8.51 39.72 -14.56
CA THR A 512 -8.46 40.79 -13.55
C THR A 512 -7.67 40.35 -12.33
N ILE A 513 -6.88 41.26 -11.77
CA ILE A 513 -6.30 41.07 -10.43
C ILE A 513 -7.40 41.21 -9.39
N VAL A 514 -7.46 40.26 -8.46
CA VAL A 514 -8.47 40.19 -7.40
C VAL A 514 -7.93 40.79 -6.10
N ASN A 515 -8.76 41.55 -5.40
CA ASN A 515 -8.41 42.02 -4.06
C ASN A 515 -8.41 40.83 -3.08
N ILE A 516 -7.38 40.75 -2.24
CA ILE A 516 -7.20 39.67 -1.27
C ILE A 516 -8.39 39.54 -0.30
N ASP A 517 -9.04 40.65 0.02
CA ASP A 517 -10.21 40.70 0.92
C ASP A 517 -11.46 40.05 0.29
N ASP A 518 -11.49 39.90 -1.04
CA ASP A 518 -12.59 39.24 -1.76
C ASP A 518 -12.38 37.71 -1.87
N ILE A 519 -11.21 37.21 -1.46
CA ILE A 519 -10.91 35.77 -1.48
C ILE A 519 -11.61 35.10 -0.31
N THR A 520 -12.47 34.14 -0.64
CA THR A 520 -13.07 33.27 0.38
C THR A 520 -12.11 32.13 0.68
N VAL A 521 -11.67 32.03 1.93
CA VAL A 521 -10.86 30.92 2.40
C VAL A 521 -11.77 29.75 2.77
N GLY A 522 -11.50 28.57 2.22
CA GLY A 522 -12.12 27.32 2.61
C GLY A 522 -11.70 26.87 4.02
N GLN A 523 -11.90 25.59 4.34
CA GLN A 523 -11.42 25.07 5.62
C GLN A 523 -9.88 25.11 5.68
N PHE A 524 -9.37 25.72 6.74
CA PHE A 524 -7.95 25.68 7.10
C PHE A 524 -7.82 25.04 8.47
N ASP A 525 -7.37 23.79 8.50
CA ASP A 525 -7.04 23.10 9.76
C ASP A 525 -5.71 23.61 10.29
N ASN A 526 -5.79 24.55 11.24
CA ASN A 526 -4.65 25.06 11.99
C ASN A 526 -4.53 24.44 13.39
N GLU A 527 -5.34 23.44 13.72
CA GLU A 527 -5.37 22.83 15.05
C GLU A 527 -4.51 21.58 15.13
N THR A 528 -4.23 20.94 13.98
CA THR A 528 -3.40 19.73 13.92
C THR A 528 -2.17 19.92 13.05
N ARG A 529 -1.10 19.17 13.34
CA ARG A 529 0.17 19.26 12.62
C ARG A 529 0.08 18.71 11.19
N GLY A 530 1.04 19.13 10.37
CA GLY A 530 1.33 18.60 9.05
C GLY A 530 0.91 19.51 7.91
N THR A 531 1.12 19.01 6.69
CA THR A 531 0.80 19.72 5.46
C THR A 531 -0.72 19.86 5.33
N LYS A 532 -1.18 21.10 5.14
CA LYS A 532 -2.57 21.51 4.94
C LYS A 532 -2.72 22.10 3.55
N ILE A 533 -3.69 21.57 2.81
CA ILE A 533 -4.14 22.15 1.54
C ILE A 533 -5.24 23.15 1.87
N VAL A 534 -4.99 24.43 1.61
CA VAL A 534 -5.99 25.48 1.80
C VAL A 534 -6.62 25.81 0.46
N ARG A 535 -7.95 25.73 0.41
CA ARG A 535 -8.73 26.13 -0.76
C ARG A 535 -9.05 27.60 -0.70
N LEU A 536 -8.83 28.30 -1.79
CA LEU A 536 -9.07 29.72 -1.96
C LEU A 536 -10.04 29.88 -3.12
N TYR A 537 -11.12 30.62 -2.88
CA TYR A 537 -12.22 30.75 -3.81
C TYR A 537 -12.42 32.20 -4.22
N TYR A 538 -12.72 32.41 -5.49
CA TYR A 538 -13.21 33.68 -6.00
C TYR A 538 -14.29 33.41 -7.06
N GLY A 539 -15.53 33.79 -6.76
CA GLY A 539 -16.68 33.37 -7.56
C GLY A 539 -16.75 31.84 -7.65
N SER A 540 -16.65 31.29 -8.86
CA SER A 540 -16.64 29.85 -9.10
C SER A 540 -15.28 29.21 -9.27
N ALA A 541 -14.25 30.03 -9.41
CA ALA A 541 -12.90 29.54 -9.46
C ALA A 541 -12.41 29.10 -8.09
N MET A 542 -11.60 28.05 -8.09
CA MET A 542 -10.92 27.53 -6.92
C MET A 542 -9.44 27.38 -7.23
N ALA A 543 -8.60 27.75 -6.26
CA ALA A 543 -7.18 27.49 -6.27
C ALA A 543 -6.75 26.93 -4.92
N THR A 544 -5.63 26.22 -4.89
CA THR A 544 -5.09 25.64 -3.66
C THR A 544 -3.70 26.18 -3.36
N ILE A 545 -3.43 26.44 -2.08
CA ILE A 545 -2.06 26.60 -1.56
C ILE A 545 -1.76 25.49 -0.56
N SER A 546 -0.48 25.18 -0.36
CA SER A 546 -0.02 24.19 0.60
C SER A 546 0.80 24.87 1.69
N VAL A 547 0.40 24.67 2.94
CA VAL A 547 1.06 25.23 4.13
C VAL A 547 1.36 24.10 5.11
N ASN A 548 2.34 24.26 5.98
CA ASN A 548 2.68 23.29 7.01
C ASN A 548 2.35 23.83 8.40
N VAL A 549 1.52 23.12 9.16
CA VAL A 549 1.18 23.50 10.53
C VAL A 549 2.05 22.71 11.50
N ILE A 550 2.74 23.40 12.41
CA ILE A 550 3.71 22.83 13.35
C ILE A 550 3.43 23.28 14.78
N LYS A 551 3.98 22.57 15.76
CA LYS A 551 4.07 23.06 17.14
C LYS A 551 5.16 24.13 17.25
N ASP A 552 5.16 24.86 18.36
CA ASP A 552 6.24 25.78 18.70
C ASP A 552 7.60 25.05 18.62
N SER A 553 8.54 25.62 17.85
CA SER A 553 9.84 25.00 17.55
C SER A 553 10.73 24.82 18.78
N SER A 554 10.46 25.55 19.87
CA SER A 554 11.18 25.43 21.15
C SER A 554 10.76 24.18 21.95
N GLN A 555 9.62 23.57 21.63
CA GLN A 555 9.11 22.42 22.36
C GLN A 555 9.89 21.14 22.00
N GLN A 556 10.08 20.29 23.00
CA GLN A 556 10.68 18.97 22.87
C GLN A 556 9.71 17.90 23.36
N ILE A 557 9.83 16.72 22.80
CA ILE A 557 9.09 15.52 23.19
C ILE A 557 10.07 14.41 23.54
N SER A 558 9.66 13.50 24.43
CA SER A 558 10.38 12.29 24.77
C SER A 558 9.67 11.08 24.19
N VAL A 559 10.32 10.40 23.25
CA VAL A 559 9.78 9.21 22.58
C VAL A 559 10.66 8.00 22.86
N THR A 560 10.09 6.81 22.83
CA THR A 560 10.82 5.55 22.94
C THR A 560 10.97 4.93 21.56
N PHE A 561 12.18 4.54 21.18
CA PHE A 561 12.45 3.88 19.91
C PHE A 561 13.18 2.55 20.11
N SER A 562 12.81 1.54 19.32
CA SER A 562 13.57 0.31 19.14
C SER A 562 13.63 -0.09 17.67
N LEU A 563 14.72 -0.76 17.29
CA LEU A 563 14.92 -1.33 15.94
C LEU A 563 15.04 -2.84 16.04
N LEU A 564 14.14 -3.55 15.36
CA LEU A 564 14.15 -5.00 15.25
C LEU A 564 14.45 -5.38 13.79
N GLY A 565 15.36 -6.32 13.56
CA GLY A 565 15.66 -6.79 12.21
C GLY A 565 15.81 -8.30 12.18
N ASP A 566 16.35 -8.81 11.09
CA ASP A 566 16.60 -10.23 10.93
C ASP A 566 17.91 -10.51 10.16
N GLU A 567 18.32 -11.76 10.11
CA GLU A 567 19.36 -12.22 9.18
C GLU A 567 18.78 -12.38 7.77
N ILE A 568 19.64 -12.34 6.75
CA ILE A 568 19.21 -12.62 5.37
C ILE A 568 19.05 -14.13 5.21
N HIS A 569 17.85 -14.57 4.84
CA HIS A 569 17.54 -15.97 4.52
C HIS A 569 16.41 -16.04 3.46
N ASN A 570 15.78 -17.20 3.27
CA ASN A 570 14.64 -17.29 2.35
C ASN A 570 13.50 -18.05 3.04
N SER A 571 12.59 -17.27 3.64
CA SER A 571 11.48 -17.78 4.46
C SER A 571 10.58 -18.77 3.71
N GLU A 572 10.40 -18.59 2.40
CA GLU A 572 9.62 -19.49 1.56
C GLU A 572 10.29 -20.86 1.40
N LYS A 573 11.62 -20.91 1.41
CA LYS A 573 12.44 -22.10 1.21
C LYS A 573 12.74 -22.84 2.52
N ASP A 574 13.17 -22.11 3.54
CA ASP A 574 13.57 -22.71 4.83
C ASP A 574 12.39 -22.91 5.80
N LYS A 575 11.21 -22.36 5.47
CA LYS A 575 9.99 -22.43 6.30
C LYS A 575 10.18 -21.84 7.69
N ASN A 576 11.09 -20.89 7.81
CA ASN A 576 11.36 -20.12 9.02
C ASN A 576 10.92 -18.69 8.73
N THR A 577 9.91 -18.19 9.43
CA THR A 577 9.33 -16.86 9.15
C THR A 577 9.49 -15.99 10.38
N HIS A 578 10.08 -14.81 10.20
CA HIS A 578 10.31 -13.83 11.23
C HIS A 578 9.47 -12.57 11.01
N VAL A 579 8.55 -12.30 11.95
CA VAL A 579 7.63 -11.15 11.91
C VAL A 579 7.46 -10.53 13.29
N LEU A 580 7.02 -9.27 13.37
CA LEU A 580 6.87 -8.57 14.66
C LEU A 580 5.78 -9.22 15.51
N SER A 581 4.63 -9.51 14.90
CA SER A 581 3.47 -10.11 15.57
C SER A 581 3.75 -11.45 16.27
N MET A 582 4.78 -12.19 15.85
CA MET A 582 5.20 -13.46 16.46
C MET A 582 6.34 -13.29 17.49
N GLY A 583 6.90 -12.09 17.64
CA GLY A 583 8.01 -11.81 18.55
C GLY A 583 9.32 -12.54 18.19
N THR A 584 9.50 -12.86 16.91
CA THR A 584 10.62 -13.69 16.40
C THR A 584 11.80 -12.89 15.86
N LEU A 585 11.68 -11.57 15.80
CA LEU A 585 12.71 -10.68 15.26
C LEU A 585 13.88 -10.48 16.22
N GLN A 586 15.06 -10.20 15.67
CA GLN A 586 16.24 -9.89 16.44
C GLN A 586 16.25 -8.43 16.88
N THR A 587 16.51 -8.16 18.16
CA THR A 587 16.72 -6.79 18.63
C THR A 587 18.06 -6.25 18.14
N TRP A 588 18.03 -5.29 17.21
CA TRP A 588 19.21 -4.60 16.72
C TRP A 588 19.56 -3.38 17.58
N ILE A 589 18.54 -2.63 18.00
CA ILE A 589 18.63 -1.52 18.94
C ILE A 589 17.54 -1.73 20.00
N ALA A 590 17.97 -1.92 21.25
CA ALA A 590 17.05 -2.08 22.37
C ALA A 590 16.23 -0.78 22.62
N PRO A 591 15.01 -0.89 23.18
CA PRO A 591 14.19 0.26 23.49
C PRO A 591 14.96 1.34 24.28
N LYS A 592 15.02 2.54 23.73
CA LYS A 592 15.71 3.68 24.33
C LYS A 592 14.87 4.94 24.15
N LYS A 593 14.90 5.81 25.16
CA LYS A 593 14.27 7.13 25.07
C LYS A 593 15.15 8.12 24.32
N TYR A 594 14.52 8.92 23.48
CA TYR A 594 15.14 10.01 22.71
C TYR A 594 14.36 11.28 22.98
N THR A 595 15.08 12.37 23.26
CA THR A 595 14.52 13.70 23.32
C THR A 595 14.71 14.37 21.98
N ILE A 596 13.61 14.69 21.30
CA ILE A 596 13.60 15.23 19.95
C ILE A 596 12.71 16.48 19.89
N SER A 597 12.77 17.24 18.80
CA SER A 597 11.85 18.36 18.60
C SER A 597 10.40 17.87 18.63
N ALA A 598 9.49 18.67 19.18
CA ALA A 598 8.06 18.42 19.09
C ALA A 598 7.51 18.44 17.65
N ASN A 599 8.33 18.78 16.66
CA ASN A 599 7.98 18.71 15.24
C ASN A 599 8.67 17.56 14.50
N ALA A 600 9.36 16.66 15.21
CA ALA A 600 10.00 15.51 14.60
C ALA A 600 8.98 14.47 14.12
N ASN A 601 9.23 13.91 12.94
CA ASN A 601 8.52 12.74 12.43
C ASN A 601 9.32 11.44 12.66
N VAL A 602 8.74 10.29 12.28
CA VAL A 602 9.40 8.98 12.40
C VAL A 602 10.71 8.93 11.61
N LYS A 603 10.80 9.59 10.46
CA LYS A 603 12.02 9.67 9.65
C LYS A 603 13.14 10.43 10.37
N ASP A 604 12.84 11.55 11.00
CA ASP A 604 13.81 12.35 11.76
C ASP A 604 14.38 11.52 12.92
N LEU A 605 13.50 10.84 13.66
CA LEU A 605 13.88 9.94 14.74
C LEU A 605 14.74 8.78 14.23
N LEU A 606 14.32 8.11 13.15
CA LEU A 606 15.07 6.99 12.55
C LEU A 606 16.47 7.44 12.11
N ASN A 607 16.57 8.53 11.35
CA ASN A 607 17.85 9.06 10.87
C ASN A 607 18.80 9.40 12.03
N MET A 608 18.28 10.03 13.09
CA MET A 608 19.05 10.31 14.30
C MET A 608 19.53 9.02 14.97
N VAL A 609 18.66 8.03 15.12
CA VAL A 609 18.97 6.76 15.77
C VAL A 609 20.01 5.97 14.98
N LEU A 610 19.84 5.85 13.66
CA LEU A 610 20.77 5.12 12.78
C LEU A 610 22.15 5.77 12.79
N LYS A 611 22.22 7.10 12.68
CA LYS A 611 23.49 7.85 12.77
C LYS A 611 24.20 7.59 14.10
N ASN A 612 23.47 7.62 15.22
CA ASN A 612 24.01 7.37 16.55
C ASN A 612 24.53 5.92 16.75
N ASN A 613 24.18 4.99 15.86
CA ASN A 613 24.57 3.59 15.92
C ASN A 613 25.43 3.15 14.74
N SER A 614 25.96 4.10 13.94
CA SER A 614 26.76 3.81 12.74
C SER A 614 26.04 2.91 11.73
N MET A 615 24.75 3.17 11.53
CA MET A 615 23.88 2.49 10.57
C MET A 615 23.37 3.48 9.52
N THR A 616 22.93 2.97 8.37
CA THR A 616 22.39 3.76 7.27
C THR A 616 21.12 3.10 6.72
N CYS A 617 20.33 3.83 5.93
CA CYS A 617 19.16 3.28 5.24
C CYS A 617 19.01 3.85 3.83
N SER A 618 18.35 3.11 2.94
CA SER A 618 17.82 3.63 1.66
C SER A 618 16.37 4.06 1.86
N ASN A 619 16.05 5.30 1.47
CA ASN A 619 14.68 5.84 1.51
C ASN A 619 14.55 6.93 0.42
N PRO A 620 14.50 6.54 -0.87
CA PRO A 620 14.50 7.49 -1.98
C PRO A 620 13.18 8.26 -2.08
N THR A 621 12.04 7.63 -1.75
CA THR A 621 10.71 8.27 -1.79
C THR A 621 10.46 9.23 -0.61
N GLY A 622 11.32 9.17 0.41
CA GLY A 622 11.14 9.86 1.68
C GLY A 622 10.18 9.16 2.66
N ASN A 623 9.20 8.38 2.20
CA ASN A 623 8.14 7.80 3.03
C ASN A 623 8.31 6.31 3.35
N TYR A 624 8.97 5.55 2.49
CA TYR A 624 9.22 4.12 2.69
C TYR A 624 10.72 3.85 2.78
N VAL A 625 11.13 3.07 3.79
CA VAL A 625 12.52 2.67 3.99
C VAL A 625 12.73 1.35 3.27
N GLU A 626 13.41 1.37 2.13
CA GLU A 626 13.63 0.17 1.31
C GLU A 626 14.65 -0.78 1.93
N SER A 627 15.64 -0.26 2.66
CA SER A 627 16.67 -1.08 3.30
C SER A 627 17.35 -0.39 4.48
N ILE A 628 17.92 -1.18 5.39
CA ILE A 628 18.79 -0.72 6.47
C ILE A 628 20.10 -1.51 6.45
N THR A 629 21.22 -0.80 6.53
CA THR A 629 22.57 -1.37 6.57
C THR A 629 23.11 -1.33 8.00
N ARG A 630 23.52 -2.50 8.49
CA ARG A 630 24.15 -2.69 9.80
C ARG A 630 25.44 -3.49 9.63
N ARG A 631 26.56 -2.95 10.12
CA ARG A 631 27.88 -3.62 10.10
C ARG A 631 28.28 -4.12 8.69
N GLY A 632 27.93 -3.36 7.65
CA GLY A 632 28.22 -3.69 6.25
C GLY A 632 27.26 -4.69 5.60
N VAL A 633 26.26 -5.20 6.32
CA VAL A 633 25.18 -6.04 5.75
C VAL A 633 23.95 -5.18 5.56
N THR A 634 23.41 -5.16 4.33
CA THR A 634 22.17 -4.46 3.98
C THR A 634 21.03 -5.47 3.95
N LEU A 635 20.00 -5.25 4.74
CA LEU A 635 18.74 -5.98 4.68
C LEU A 635 17.69 -5.07 4.05
N GLY A 636 17.21 -5.43 2.87
CA GLY A 636 16.26 -4.70 2.06
C GLY A 636 14.93 -5.42 1.89
N GLU A 637 13.98 -4.73 1.28
CA GLU A 637 12.76 -5.35 0.79
C GLU A 637 13.06 -6.54 -0.13
N PHE A 638 12.19 -7.54 -0.04
CA PHE A 638 12.27 -8.80 -0.79
C PHE A 638 13.46 -9.73 -0.48
N ASP A 639 14.40 -9.33 0.37
CA ASP A 639 15.57 -10.18 0.71
C ASP A 639 15.17 -11.51 1.35
N ASN A 640 14.13 -11.53 2.19
CA ASN A 640 13.67 -12.73 2.90
C ASN A 640 12.38 -13.36 2.34
N GLY A 641 11.82 -12.83 1.25
CA GLY A 641 10.62 -13.35 0.60
C GLY A 641 9.83 -12.26 -0.13
N LYS A 642 8.86 -12.64 -0.98
CA LYS A 642 8.11 -11.65 -1.80
C LYS A 642 7.28 -10.63 -1.01
N GLY A 643 6.99 -10.93 0.25
CA GLY A 643 6.27 -10.05 1.17
C GLY A 643 7.17 -9.38 2.22
N SER A 644 8.50 -9.45 2.07
CA SER A 644 9.42 -8.95 3.09
C SER A 644 9.77 -7.48 2.91
N GLY A 645 9.94 -6.75 4.02
CA GLY A 645 10.22 -5.31 3.98
C GLY A 645 10.30 -4.66 5.37
N TRP A 646 10.62 -3.36 5.38
CA TRP A 646 10.68 -2.59 6.62
C TRP A 646 9.35 -1.90 6.92
N MET A 647 8.93 -1.98 8.18
CA MET A 647 7.69 -1.42 8.68
C MET A 647 7.95 -0.74 10.02
N TYR A 648 6.94 -0.02 10.53
CA TYR A 648 6.98 0.47 11.90
C TYR A 648 5.59 0.44 12.53
N THR A 649 5.58 0.31 13.85
CA THR A 649 4.40 0.58 14.66
C THR A 649 4.59 1.87 15.44
N LEU A 650 3.51 2.62 15.61
CA LEU A 650 3.38 3.74 16.51
C LEU A 650 2.39 3.34 17.60
N ASN A 651 2.85 3.32 18.85
CA ASN A 651 2.04 2.91 20.01
C ASN A 651 1.38 1.53 19.82
N GLY A 652 2.08 0.62 19.13
CA GLY A 652 1.64 -0.75 18.87
C GLY A 652 0.84 -0.94 17.58
N ILE A 653 0.48 0.13 16.86
CA ILE A 653 -0.35 0.05 15.65
C ILE A 653 0.52 0.40 14.43
N HIS A 654 0.41 -0.36 13.34
CA HIS A 654 0.97 0.04 12.04
C HIS A 654 0.13 1.19 11.45
N PRO A 655 0.66 2.42 11.37
CA PRO A 655 -0.11 3.55 10.87
C PRO A 655 -0.19 3.54 9.34
N ASN A 656 -1.19 4.24 8.79
CA ASN A 656 -1.36 4.44 7.35
C ASN A 656 -0.43 5.52 6.76
N PHE A 657 0.44 6.12 7.58
CA PHE A 657 1.35 7.20 7.18
C PHE A 657 2.77 6.68 6.94
N GLY A 658 3.42 7.17 5.89
CA GLY A 658 4.84 6.98 5.68
C GLY A 658 5.69 7.67 6.76
N VAL A 659 6.96 7.27 6.88
CA VAL A 659 7.82 7.75 7.99
C VAL A 659 8.02 9.27 8.02
N ASN A 660 7.88 9.95 6.87
CA ASN A 660 8.02 11.40 6.77
C ASN A 660 6.71 12.15 7.06
N GLN A 661 5.57 11.48 6.96
CA GLN A 661 4.24 12.06 7.22
C GLN A 661 3.81 11.89 8.67
N GLN A 662 4.35 10.88 9.37
CA GLN A 662 3.97 10.57 10.75
C GLN A 662 4.74 11.43 11.76
N TYR A 663 4.12 12.52 12.20
CA TYR A 663 4.58 13.29 13.37
C TYR A 663 4.44 12.47 14.65
N LEU A 664 5.34 12.73 15.60
CA LEU A 664 5.40 12.07 16.91
C LEU A 664 4.85 12.97 18.01
N GLU A 665 4.25 12.38 19.02
CA GLU A 665 3.75 12.99 20.25
C GLU A 665 4.61 12.62 21.48
N ASP A 666 4.49 13.38 22.56
CA ASP A 666 5.21 13.07 23.80
C ASP A 666 4.75 11.73 24.38
N GLY A 667 5.72 10.90 24.73
CA GLY A 667 5.47 9.54 25.23
C GLY A 667 5.32 8.47 24.16
N ASP A 668 5.30 8.83 22.86
CA ASP A 668 5.13 7.87 21.78
C ASP A 668 6.20 6.76 21.79
N VAL A 669 5.77 5.56 21.43
CA VAL A 669 6.62 4.37 21.29
C VAL A 669 6.65 3.93 19.84
N VAL A 670 7.83 4.04 19.23
CA VAL A 670 8.09 3.61 17.85
C VAL A 670 8.86 2.30 17.86
N VAL A 671 8.27 1.25 17.30
CA VAL A 671 8.98 0.00 16.99
C VAL A 671 9.18 -0.07 15.50
N PHE A 672 10.39 0.25 15.05
CA PHE A 672 10.78 0.06 13.66
C PHE A 672 11.25 -1.39 13.50
N HIS A 673 10.74 -2.10 12.50
CA HIS A 673 10.99 -3.52 12.38
C HIS A 673 11.05 -4.02 10.93
N TYR A 674 11.81 -5.09 10.71
CA TYR A 674 11.71 -5.87 9.47
C TYR A 674 10.56 -6.89 9.58
N THR A 675 10.04 -7.35 8.45
CA THR A 675 9.09 -8.46 8.37
C THR A 675 9.48 -9.33 7.18
N ASP A 676 9.46 -10.66 7.34
CA ASP A 676 9.63 -11.59 6.22
C ASP A 676 8.39 -11.66 5.34
N ASN A 677 7.22 -11.39 5.92
CA ASN A 677 5.95 -11.43 5.22
C ASN A 677 4.88 -10.61 5.94
N TYR A 678 4.56 -9.45 5.37
CA TYR A 678 3.60 -8.51 5.93
C TYR A 678 2.18 -9.07 6.10
N TYR A 679 1.80 -10.16 5.41
CA TYR A 679 0.49 -10.79 5.59
C TYR A 679 0.25 -11.28 7.03
N TYR A 680 1.33 -11.48 7.81
CA TYR A 680 1.25 -11.89 9.21
C TYR A 680 1.24 -10.72 10.20
N GLU A 681 1.36 -9.48 9.76
CA GLU A 681 1.32 -8.30 10.63
C GLU A 681 -0.12 -7.83 10.88
N GLU A 682 -0.35 -7.09 11.97
CA GLU A 682 -1.70 -6.67 12.42
C GLU A 682 -2.50 -5.90 11.37
N SER A 683 -1.82 -5.13 10.52
CA SER A 683 -2.44 -4.34 9.46
C SER A 683 -2.91 -5.16 8.25
N SER A 684 -2.60 -6.45 8.18
CA SER A 684 -2.99 -7.32 7.08
C SER A 684 -4.48 -7.67 7.13
N PRO A 685 -5.22 -7.66 6.00
CA PRO A 685 -6.58 -8.20 5.92
C PRO A 685 -6.68 -9.68 6.32
N ASP A 686 -5.56 -10.41 6.20
CA ASP A 686 -5.45 -11.81 6.59
C ASP A 686 -4.98 -12.00 8.03
N TYR A 687 -4.75 -10.92 8.78
CA TYR A 687 -4.29 -10.97 10.18
C TYR A 687 -5.18 -11.84 11.06
N GLU A 688 -6.51 -11.71 10.93
CA GLU A 688 -7.46 -12.52 11.71
C GLU A 688 -7.36 -14.02 11.40
N LYS A 689 -6.87 -14.42 10.21
CA LYS A 689 -6.66 -15.83 9.87
C LYS A 689 -5.46 -16.44 10.60
N VAL A 690 -4.47 -15.60 10.94
CA VAL A 690 -3.16 -16.02 11.46
C VAL A 690 -2.97 -15.72 12.96
N LYS A 691 -3.82 -14.86 13.53
CA LYS A 691 -3.88 -14.47 14.94
C LYS A 691 -3.90 -15.65 15.93
N ALA A 692 -4.63 -16.72 15.60
CA ALA A 692 -4.68 -17.92 16.45
C ALA A 692 -3.31 -18.60 16.58
N ALA A 693 -2.55 -18.70 15.48
CA ALA A 693 -1.21 -19.28 15.49
C ALA A 693 -0.23 -18.42 16.30
N GLN A 694 -0.37 -17.09 16.22
CA GLN A 694 0.43 -16.14 17.01
C GLN A 694 0.17 -16.27 18.52
N ASP A 695 -1.09 -16.39 18.92
CA ASP A 695 -1.45 -16.61 20.33
C ASP A 695 -0.81 -17.90 20.87
N ALA A 696 -0.76 -18.96 20.07
CA ALA A 696 -0.04 -20.18 20.43
C ALA A 696 1.48 -19.93 20.58
N VAL A 697 2.11 -19.24 19.64
CA VAL A 697 3.55 -18.89 19.67
C VAL A 697 3.90 -18.04 20.90
N ALA A 698 3.09 -17.02 21.21
CA ALA A 698 3.30 -16.17 22.39
C ALA A 698 3.25 -16.97 23.69
N LYS A 699 2.30 -17.92 23.82
CA LYS A 699 2.23 -18.81 24.97
C LYS A 699 3.42 -19.77 25.05
N ILE A 700 3.89 -20.28 23.91
CA ILE A 700 5.10 -21.12 23.83
C ILE A 700 6.33 -20.34 24.32
N ASN A 701 6.53 -19.12 23.83
CA ASN A 701 7.68 -18.28 24.20
C ASN A 701 7.66 -17.89 25.69
N ASN A 702 6.48 -17.81 26.32
CA ASN A 702 6.33 -17.49 27.75
C ASN A 702 6.54 -18.70 28.69
N ILE A 703 6.82 -19.91 28.19
CA ILE A 703 7.09 -21.08 29.05
C ILE A 703 8.32 -20.80 29.95
N GLY A 704 9.39 -20.24 29.38
CA GLY A 704 10.61 -19.93 30.11
C GLY A 704 11.33 -21.17 30.66
N ALA A 705 12.06 -21.02 31.76
CA ALA A 705 12.80 -22.12 32.38
C ALA A 705 11.87 -23.16 33.03
N VAL A 706 12.05 -24.44 32.67
CA VAL A 706 11.17 -25.54 33.11
C VAL A 706 11.51 -25.99 34.53
N VAL A 707 10.56 -25.78 35.46
CA VAL A 707 10.67 -26.15 36.87
C VAL A 707 9.43 -26.92 37.34
N LEU A 708 9.59 -27.80 38.33
CA LEU A 708 8.49 -28.63 38.83
C LEU A 708 7.58 -27.84 39.81
N ASN A 709 6.65 -27.06 39.27
CA ASN A 709 5.60 -26.38 40.03
C ASN A 709 4.35 -26.12 39.16
N ASP A 710 3.25 -25.75 39.82
CA ASP A 710 1.96 -25.54 39.17
C ASP A 710 1.98 -24.39 38.15
N SER A 711 2.78 -23.35 38.39
CA SER A 711 2.89 -22.20 37.48
C SER A 711 3.52 -22.59 36.15
N CYS A 712 4.59 -23.38 36.17
CA CYS A 712 5.26 -23.86 34.98
C CYS A 712 4.36 -24.83 34.21
N LYS A 713 3.66 -25.73 34.91
CA LYS A 713 2.72 -26.67 34.27
C LYS A 713 1.58 -25.95 33.57
N LYS A 714 0.99 -24.93 34.20
CA LYS A 714 -0.07 -24.10 33.59
C LYS A 714 0.39 -23.41 32.32
N LYS A 715 1.63 -22.91 32.28
CA LYS A 715 2.20 -22.27 31.08
C LYS A 715 2.37 -23.27 29.92
N ILE A 716 2.93 -24.45 30.20
CA ILE A 716 3.10 -25.52 29.21
C ILE A 716 1.73 -25.99 28.71
N ASP A 717 0.75 -26.18 29.59
CA ASP A 717 -0.60 -26.62 29.23
C ASP A 717 -1.35 -25.57 28.42
N ALA A 718 -1.23 -24.29 28.76
CA ALA A 718 -1.81 -23.20 27.99
C ALA A 718 -1.22 -23.15 26.57
N ALA A 719 0.10 -23.29 26.43
CA ALA A 719 0.78 -23.32 25.14
C ALA A 719 0.34 -24.54 24.30
N ARG A 720 0.26 -25.73 24.90
CA ARG A 720 -0.24 -26.94 24.23
C ARG A 720 -1.70 -26.82 23.83
N THR A 721 -2.54 -26.25 24.68
CA THR A 721 -3.96 -26.05 24.40
C THR A 721 -4.15 -25.12 23.20
N ALA A 722 -3.45 -23.98 23.21
CA ALA A 722 -3.51 -23.03 22.09
C ALA A 722 -3.01 -23.65 20.78
N TYR A 723 -1.91 -24.42 20.81
CA TYR A 723 -1.42 -25.15 19.63
C TYR A 723 -2.42 -26.19 19.09
N ASN A 724 -3.15 -26.87 19.97
CA ASN A 724 -4.07 -27.94 19.57
C ASN A 724 -5.32 -27.43 18.85
N VAL A 725 -5.77 -26.20 19.17
CA VAL A 725 -6.94 -25.55 18.55
C VAL A 725 -6.67 -25.15 17.09
N LEU A 726 -5.39 -25.03 16.70
CA LEU A 726 -4.99 -24.66 15.35
C LEU A 726 -5.38 -25.74 14.32
N ASN A 727 -5.90 -25.29 13.19
CA ASN A 727 -6.14 -26.14 12.01
C ASN A 727 -4.82 -26.49 11.30
N ALA A 728 -4.89 -27.31 10.24
CA ALA A 728 -3.69 -27.79 9.54
C ALA A 728 -2.85 -26.66 8.93
N GLU A 729 -3.49 -25.65 8.34
CA GLU A 729 -2.82 -24.49 7.74
C GLU A 729 -2.21 -23.58 8.82
N GLN A 730 -2.92 -23.34 9.92
CA GLN A 730 -2.42 -22.53 11.03
C GLN A 730 -1.25 -23.18 11.76
N LYS A 731 -1.19 -24.51 11.80
CA LYS A 731 -0.06 -25.25 12.41
C LYS A 731 1.23 -25.11 11.62
N THR A 732 1.19 -24.90 10.30
CA THR A 732 2.41 -24.67 9.51
C THR A 732 3.07 -23.33 9.83
N LEU A 733 2.32 -22.40 10.42
CA LEU A 733 2.81 -21.09 10.87
C LEU A 733 3.52 -21.13 12.22
N VAL A 734 3.34 -22.19 13.01
CA VAL A 734 4.15 -22.43 14.22
C VAL A 734 5.42 -23.15 13.78
N VAL A 735 6.49 -22.40 13.60
CA VAL A 735 7.72 -22.94 13.00
C VAL A 735 8.34 -24.01 13.90
N TYR A 736 9.16 -24.86 13.28
CA TYR A 736 9.73 -26.04 13.94
C TYR A 736 10.46 -25.71 15.26
N SER A 737 11.18 -24.58 15.31
CA SER A 737 11.91 -24.15 16.50
C SER A 737 10.98 -23.89 17.70
N GLN A 738 9.80 -23.30 17.49
CA GLN A 738 8.83 -23.04 18.55
C GLN A 738 8.10 -24.30 18.99
N LEU A 739 7.69 -25.14 18.03
CA LEU A 739 7.11 -26.44 18.36
C LEU A 739 8.10 -27.27 19.20
N LYS A 740 9.41 -27.18 18.87
CA LYS A 740 10.47 -27.84 19.63
C LYS A 740 10.58 -27.33 21.07
N ILE A 741 10.47 -26.01 21.30
CA ILE A 741 10.43 -25.43 22.66
C ILE A 741 9.31 -26.08 23.49
N LEU A 742 8.10 -26.15 22.92
CA LEU A 742 6.95 -26.74 23.60
C LEU A 742 7.18 -28.22 23.92
N THR A 743 7.62 -29.02 22.94
CA THR A 743 7.84 -30.46 23.15
C THR A 743 8.99 -30.76 24.11
N ASP A 744 10.07 -29.98 24.05
CA ASP A 744 11.20 -30.12 24.97
C ASP A 744 10.77 -29.76 26.40
N ALA A 745 9.95 -28.72 26.57
CA ALA A 745 9.45 -28.32 27.87
C ALA A 745 8.55 -29.38 28.51
N GLU A 746 7.66 -29.99 27.72
CA GLU A 746 6.83 -31.12 28.16
C GLU A 746 7.69 -32.31 28.59
N ALA A 747 8.63 -32.71 27.74
CA ALA A 747 9.51 -33.84 28.02
C ALA A 747 10.38 -33.60 29.27
N GLN A 748 10.87 -32.36 29.46
CA GLN A 748 11.64 -31.99 30.64
C GLN A 748 10.78 -32.00 31.91
N TYR A 749 9.55 -31.47 31.85
CA TYR A 749 8.64 -31.46 32.99
C TYR A 749 8.29 -32.89 33.44
N ASP A 750 8.02 -33.80 32.49
CA ASP A 750 7.72 -35.20 32.78
C ASP A 750 8.91 -35.95 33.40
N LYS A 751 10.14 -35.65 32.96
CA LYS A 751 11.38 -36.18 33.59
C LYS A 751 11.51 -35.70 35.04
N LEU A 752 11.27 -34.41 35.30
CA LEU A 752 11.32 -33.85 36.65
C LEU A 752 10.28 -34.50 37.56
N LYS A 753 9.04 -34.67 37.06
CA LYS A 753 7.94 -35.32 37.78
C LYS A 753 8.27 -36.79 38.11
N THR A 754 8.73 -37.55 37.11
CA THR A 754 9.12 -38.96 37.28
C THR A 754 10.23 -39.11 38.32
N THR A 755 11.22 -38.22 38.28
CA THR A 755 12.32 -38.21 39.25
C THR A 755 11.81 -37.94 40.66
N ALA A 756 10.94 -36.94 40.83
CA ALA A 756 10.32 -36.61 42.11
C ALA A 756 9.47 -37.78 42.66
N ASP A 757 8.66 -38.42 41.82
CA ASP A 757 7.84 -39.57 42.19
C ASP A 757 8.70 -40.78 42.62
N ASN A 758 9.80 -41.04 41.91
CA ASN A 758 10.74 -42.10 42.27
C ASN A 758 11.43 -41.83 43.60
N ILE A 759 11.84 -40.58 43.87
CA ILE A 759 12.40 -40.17 45.16
C ILE A 759 11.36 -40.34 46.28
N ALA A 760 10.10 -39.94 46.04
CA ALA A 760 9.02 -40.10 47.00
C ALA A 760 8.73 -41.58 47.31
N LYS A 761 8.67 -42.44 46.28
CA LYS A 761 8.52 -43.89 46.43
C LYS A 761 9.68 -44.51 47.23
N GLN A 762 10.92 -44.12 46.94
CA GLN A 762 12.09 -44.59 47.68
C GLN A 762 12.06 -44.16 49.16
N LYS A 763 11.68 -42.91 49.44
CA LYS A 763 11.52 -42.42 50.83
C LYS A 763 10.42 -43.19 51.57
N ALA A 764 9.24 -43.36 50.96
CA ALA A 764 8.14 -44.13 51.54
C ALA A 764 8.54 -45.59 51.81
N GLN A 765 9.28 -46.21 50.89
CA GLN A 765 9.82 -47.56 51.07
C GLN A 765 10.83 -47.62 52.23
N GLN A 766 11.75 -46.65 52.33
CA GLN A 766 12.70 -46.57 53.45
C GLN A 766 11.99 -46.39 54.79
N GLU A 767 10.95 -45.55 54.87
CA GLU A 767 10.16 -45.36 56.09
C GLU A 767 9.38 -46.61 56.48
N ALA A 768 8.76 -47.30 55.52
CA ALA A 768 8.08 -48.56 55.75
C ALA A 768 9.05 -49.64 56.27
N LEU A 769 10.24 -49.75 55.68
CA LEU A 769 11.30 -50.66 56.15
C LEU A 769 11.78 -50.30 57.55
N LYS A 770 11.97 -49.01 57.85
CA LYS A 770 12.32 -48.51 59.19
C LYS A 770 11.25 -48.88 60.21
N LYS A 771 9.97 -48.70 59.91
CA LYS A 771 8.85 -49.08 60.79
C LYS A 771 8.80 -50.60 61.02
N LYS A 772 8.95 -51.40 59.96
CA LYS A 772 8.90 -52.88 60.02
C LYS A 772 10.05 -53.51 60.79
N TYR A 773 11.26 -52.98 60.63
CA TYR A 773 12.48 -53.62 61.15
C TYR A 773 13.02 -53.02 62.44
N THR A 774 12.51 -51.87 62.91
CA THR A 774 12.90 -51.31 64.21
C THR A 774 12.51 -52.26 65.35
N PRO A 775 13.47 -52.84 66.09
CA PRO A 775 13.16 -53.76 67.17
C PRO A 775 12.63 -52.99 68.39
N SER A 776 11.74 -53.62 69.16
CA SER A 776 11.19 -53.02 70.37
C SER A 776 12.27 -52.75 71.42
N LYS A 777 12.03 -51.73 72.25
CA LYS A 777 12.90 -51.35 73.38
C LYS A 777 13.03 -52.52 74.37
N THR A 778 14.24 -52.82 74.80
CA THR A 778 14.49 -53.75 75.90
C THR A 778 14.49 -53.02 77.25
N SER A 779 14.32 -53.77 78.34
CA SER A 779 14.41 -53.26 79.72
C SER A 779 15.47 -54.01 80.50
N ILE A 780 16.35 -53.29 81.20
CA ILE A 780 17.29 -53.87 82.16
C ILE A 780 16.49 -54.43 83.34
N LYS A 781 16.45 -55.76 83.48
CA LYS A 781 15.76 -56.46 84.58
C LYS A 781 16.50 -56.28 85.89
N SER A 782 17.83 -56.46 85.87
CA SER A 782 18.65 -56.38 87.07
C SER A 782 20.06 -55.93 86.75
N ILE A 783 20.65 -55.23 87.72
CA ILE A 783 22.07 -54.89 87.74
C ILE A 783 22.64 -55.36 89.08
N LYS A 784 23.46 -56.40 89.05
CA LYS A 784 24.01 -57.05 90.27
C LYS A 784 25.52 -56.87 90.33
N LYS A 785 26.05 -56.61 91.51
CA LYS A 785 27.49 -56.65 91.77
C LYS A 785 27.94 -58.12 91.74
N LEU A 786 29.14 -58.40 91.23
CA LEU A 786 29.72 -59.74 91.23
C LEU A 786 30.94 -59.80 92.16
N LYS A 787 32.12 -59.43 91.63
CA LYS A 787 33.41 -59.36 92.34
C LYS A 787 33.90 -57.90 92.40
N LYS A 788 35.01 -57.60 93.11
CA LYS A 788 35.64 -56.26 93.17
C LYS A 788 35.80 -55.72 91.73
N ASN A 789 35.28 -54.52 91.46
CA ASN A 789 35.33 -53.84 90.14
C ASN A 789 34.49 -54.45 88.99
N GLN A 790 33.49 -55.29 89.25
CA GLN A 790 32.62 -55.89 88.21
C GLN A 790 31.11 -55.79 88.50
N VAL A 791 30.33 -55.59 87.45
CA VAL A 791 28.86 -55.51 87.49
C VAL A 791 28.26 -56.38 86.39
N LYS A 792 27.25 -57.20 86.72
CA LYS A 792 26.47 -58.00 85.77
C LYS A 792 25.14 -57.31 85.47
N LEU A 793 24.93 -57.00 84.20
CA LEU A 793 23.65 -56.54 83.66
C LEU A 793 22.86 -57.74 83.13
N THR A 794 21.55 -57.73 83.35
CA THR A 794 20.60 -58.70 82.77
C THR A 794 19.36 -57.95 82.29
N TRP A 795 18.87 -58.25 81.09
CA TRP A 795 17.75 -57.55 80.45
C TRP A 795 16.71 -58.50 79.85
N LYS A 796 15.54 -57.96 79.45
CA LYS A 796 14.49 -58.72 78.77
C LYS A 796 14.93 -59.10 77.36
N LYS A 797 14.78 -60.37 76.99
CA LYS A 797 14.99 -60.82 75.60
C LYS A 797 13.97 -60.13 74.69
N VAL A 798 14.42 -59.66 73.53
CA VAL A 798 13.56 -59.13 72.46
C VAL A 798 13.59 -60.10 71.28
N LYS A 799 12.43 -60.69 70.95
CA LYS A 799 12.28 -61.80 69.98
C LYS A 799 12.89 -61.46 68.61
N ASN A 800 12.61 -60.27 68.10
CA ASN A 800 12.99 -59.83 66.75
C ASN A 800 14.29 -59.00 66.69
N ALA A 801 15.03 -58.91 67.80
CA ALA A 801 16.35 -58.29 67.79
C ALA A 801 17.38 -59.28 67.21
N THR A 802 18.36 -58.79 66.47
CA THR A 802 19.59 -59.53 66.16
C THR A 802 20.51 -59.55 67.38
N GLY A 803 20.57 -58.42 68.09
CA GLY A 803 21.48 -58.24 69.20
C GLY A 803 21.18 -57.01 70.06
N TYR A 804 22.10 -56.70 70.95
CA TYR A 804 22.00 -55.56 71.86
C TYR A 804 23.30 -54.78 71.87
N GLU A 805 23.21 -53.47 72.01
CA GLU A 805 24.36 -52.62 72.30
C GLU A 805 24.24 -52.09 73.72
N VAL A 806 25.27 -52.39 74.52
CA VAL A 806 25.38 -51.96 75.91
C VAL A 806 26.23 -50.71 75.95
N TYR A 807 25.68 -49.66 76.55
CA TYR A 807 26.32 -48.38 76.74
C TYR A 807 26.54 -48.11 78.22
N GLN A 808 27.66 -47.46 78.53
CA GLN A 808 28.09 -47.13 79.88
C GLN A 808 28.58 -45.68 79.93
N SER A 809 28.23 -44.96 81.00
CA SER A 809 28.77 -43.63 81.31
C SER A 809 29.06 -43.52 82.82
N MET A 810 29.89 -42.53 83.20
CA MET A 810 30.00 -42.06 84.59
C MET A 810 29.13 -40.84 84.88
N LYS A 811 28.47 -40.27 83.86
CA LYS A 811 27.52 -39.15 83.97
C LYS A 811 26.11 -39.67 83.66
N LYS A 812 25.10 -39.22 84.40
CA LYS A 812 23.71 -39.72 84.30
C LYS A 812 23.12 -39.50 82.90
N ASN A 813 23.35 -38.33 82.31
CA ASN A 813 22.63 -37.89 81.10
C ASN A 813 23.51 -37.77 79.85
N SER A 814 24.84 -37.90 79.95
CA SER A 814 25.78 -37.68 78.84
C SER A 814 26.99 -38.61 78.93
N GLY A 815 27.86 -38.63 77.90
CA GLY A 815 29.13 -39.37 77.93
C GLY A 815 29.03 -40.90 77.82
N TYR A 816 27.90 -41.43 77.35
CA TYR A 816 27.71 -42.87 77.16
C TYR A 816 28.58 -43.40 76.02
N LYS A 817 29.48 -44.32 76.33
CA LYS A 817 30.27 -45.07 75.34
C LYS A 817 29.72 -46.48 75.17
N LYS A 818 29.69 -46.98 73.94
CA LYS A 818 29.34 -48.37 73.66
C LYS A 818 30.44 -49.27 74.20
N VAL A 819 30.12 -50.10 75.19
CA VAL A 819 31.09 -51.00 75.84
C VAL A 819 30.99 -52.43 75.35
N LYS A 820 29.85 -52.81 74.77
CA LYS A 820 29.71 -54.12 74.12
C LYS A 820 28.60 -54.15 73.10
N THR A 821 28.88 -54.78 71.97
CA THR A 821 27.86 -55.31 71.06
C THR A 821 27.68 -56.80 71.32
N ILE A 822 26.44 -57.20 71.56
CA ILE A 822 26.04 -58.58 71.76
C ILE A 822 25.33 -59.04 70.50
N THR A 823 25.96 -59.95 69.75
CA THR A 823 25.51 -60.37 68.41
C THR A 823 24.49 -61.50 68.39
N LYS A 824 24.18 -62.09 69.57
CA LYS A 824 23.20 -63.17 69.72
C LYS A 824 22.03 -62.68 70.58
N ASN A 825 20.81 -62.68 70.06
CA ASN A 825 19.62 -62.18 70.77
C ASN A 825 19.25 -62.97 72.04
N LYS A 826 19.68 -64.25 72.13
CA LYS A 826 19.52 -65.11 73.32
C LYS A 826 20.46 -64.70 74.45
N LYS A 827 21.57 -64.00 74.17
CA LYS A 827 22.52 -63.54 75.18
C LYS A 827 22.03 -62.23 75.82
N VAL A 828 21.27 -62.37 76.91
CA VAL A 828 20.63 -61.25 77.61
C VAL A 828 21.37 -60.81 78.88
N THR A 829 22.67 -61.08 78.95
CA THR A 829 23.52 -60.68 80.06
C THR A 829 24.86 -60.14 79.58
N TYR A 830 25.43 -59.21 80.33
CA TYR A 830 26.78 -58.70 80.10
C TYR A 830 27.47 -58.39 81.44
N LYS A 831 28.74 -58.78 81.56
CA LYS A 831 29.57 -58.47 82.72
C LYS A 831 30.48 -57.30 82.33
N ALA A 832 30.19 -56.12 82.89
CA ALA A 832 31.07 -54.96 82.79
C ALA A 832 32.19 -55.11 83.83
N GLY A 833 33.45 -55.03 83.38
CA GLY A 833 34.63 -55.18 84.23
C GLY A 833 35.57 -53.97 84.14
N LYS A 834 36.66 -54.00 84.93
CA LYS A 834 37.65 -52.90 85.05
C LYS A 834 37.03 -51.57 85.48
N LEU A 835 35.98 -51.60 86.31
CA LEU A 835 35.31 -50.40 86.80
C LEU A 835 36.08 -49.80 87.98
N LYS A 836 36.21 -48.47 88.04
CA LYS A 836 36.91 -47.78 89.12
C LYS A 836 36.11 -47.86 90.43
N LYS A 837 36.78 -48.17 91.55
CA LYS A 837 36.16 -48.20 92.90
C LYS A 837 35.55 -46.85 93.27
N LYS A 838 34.52 -46.88 94.13
CA LYS A 838 33.77 -45.71 94.62
C LYS A 838 33.13 -44.82 93.52
N LYS A 839 33.19 -45.19 92.24
CA LYS A 839 32.54 -44.45 91.13
C LYS A 839 31.15 -45.02 90.81
N THR A 840 30.25 -44.12 90.39
CA THR A 840 28.91 -44.47 89.91
C THR A 840 28.92 -44.59 88.41
N TYR A 841 28.46 -45.73 87.91
CA TYR A 841 28.29 -45.98 86.48
C TYR A 841 26.80 -46.07 86.13
N TYR A 842 26.46 -45.55 84.97
CA TYR A 842 25.13 -45.54 84.40
C TYR A 842 25.14 -46.40 83.14
N PHE A 843 24.15 -47.27 83.02
CA PHE A 843 24.04 -48.21 81.91
C PHE A 843 22.70 -48.05 81.21
N LYS A 844 22.75 -48.07 79.87
CA LYS A 844 21.59 -48.19 79.00
C LYS A 844 21.86 -49.19 77.90
N ILE A 845 20.82 -49.84 77.42
CA ILE A 845 20.93 -50.89 76.40
C ILE A 845 19.94 -50.56 75.29
N ARG A 846 20.37 -50.62 74.03
CA ARG A 846 19.45 -50.60 72.89
C ARG A 846 19.48 -51.92 72.16
N THR A 847 18.33 -52.31 71.64
CA THR A 847 18.21 -53.42 70.69
C THR A 847 18.66 -52.98 69.31
N TYR A 848 19.20 -53.90 68.52
CA TYR A 848 19.37 -53.67 67.09
C TYR A 848 18.96 -54.90 66.29
N ARG A 849 18.51 -54.68 65.07
CA ARG A 849 18.14 -55.72 64.09
C ARG A 849 18.87 -55.44 62.79
N LYS A 850 19.52 -56.46 62.23
CA LYS A 850 20.06 -56.43 60.87
C LYS A 850 19.04 -57.07 59.93
N ALA A 851 18.62 -56.37 58.90
CA ALA A 851 17.69 -56.87 57.88
C ALA A 851 17.94 -56.13 56.55
N GLY A 852 18.02 -56.86 55.43
CA GLY A 852 18.23 -56.25 54.11
C GLY A 852 19.48 -55.38 54.01
N GLY A 853 20.61 -55.79 54.59
CA GLY A 853 21.86 -55.01 54.59
C GLY A 853 21.93 -53.84 55.56
N THR A 854 20.80 -53.33 56.09
CA THR A 854 20.76 -52.19 57.02
C THR A 854 20.64 -52.63 58.48
N THR A 855 21.19 -51.82 59.40
CA THR A 855 21.03 -52.00 60.85
C THR A 855 20.03 -51.01 61.43
N TYR A 856 18.91 -51.52 61.95
CA TYR A 856 17.84 -50.75 62.60
C TYR A 856 18.01 -50.79 64.12
N TYR A 857 17.92 -49.64 64.78
CA TYR A 857 18.12 -49.51 66.22
C TYR A 857 16.81 -49.21 66.93
N GLY A 858 16.51 -49.97 67.98
CA GLY A 858 15.41 -49.68 68.90
C GLY A 858 15.78 -48.58 69.88
N ASN A 859 14.77 -48.05 70.57
CA ASN A 859 14.98 -47.06 71.62
C ASN A 859 15.84 -47.61 72.76
N TYR A 860 16.65 -46.75 73.36
CA TYR A 860 17.44 -47.09 74.54
C TYR A 860 16.53 -47.45 75.72
N SER A 861 16.95 -48.45 76.51
CA SER A 861 16.38 -48.77 77.81
C SER A 861 16.42 -47.56 78.74
N ASN A 862 15.58 -47.57 79.77
CA ASN A 862 15.77 -46.63 80.88
C ASN A 862 17.17 -46.86 81.49
N VAL A 863 17.81 -45.76 81.90
CA VAL A 863 19.14 -45.79 82.50
C VAL A 863 19.07 -46.46 83.87
N LYS A 864 19.98 -47.39 84.15
CA LYS A 864 20.18 -47.96 85.49
C LYS A 864 21.53 -47.55 86.05
N LYS A 865 21.53 -47.06 87.30
CA LYS A 865 22.73 -46.64 88.05
C LYS A 865 23.31 -47.79 88.87
N MET A 866 24.63 -47.83 89.03
CA MET A 866 25.33 -48.74 89.94
C MET A 866 26.60 -48.08 90.49
N LYS A 867 26.71 -48.00 91.83
CA LYS A 867 27.93 -47.55 92.51
C LYS A 867 28.82 -48.74 92.83
N VAL A 868 30.05 -48.72 92.33
CA VAL A 868 31.08 -49.74 92.61
C VAL A 868 31.62 -49.51 94.01
N LYS A 869 31.63 -50.54 94.87
CA LYS A 869 32.19 -50.45 96.23
C LYS A 869 33.71 -50.43 96.15
#